data_AF-A0A7S1ABX2-F1
#
_entry.id   AF-A0A7S1ABX2-F1
#
_cell.length_a   1.000
_cell.length_b   1.000
_cell.length_c   1.000
_cell.angle_alpha   90.00
_cell.angle_beta   90.00
_cell.angle_gamma   90.00
#
_symmetry.space_group_name_H-M   'P 1'
#
loop_
_entity.id
_entity.type
_entity.pdbx_description
1 polymer ?
#
loop_
_entity_poly.entity_id
_entity_poly.type
_entity_poly.pdbx_seq_one_letter_code
_entity_poly.pdbx_strand_id
1 'polypeptide(L)'
;VSQLNDRKTLELHVYYEVKGTTVFEESPLREILAFEQSLRRLSGWQRLCSGGEATASFRCEPAESFLNYEWPELTALSDEVYNFFNLTFNGLGSEFNPFSATMAYLSEGRATPHDFNQFFPQDFDISSTKRLRSIFSFTAPDVDGNSYEGEYAEFVAEELYPELLNALTRALEEPSADLWANNKEVNIYFRGDVISDYEVRYILRNDLKKSIGALVLMVFILWLVLHSALLAVVTVALVVSALAFAYICIPLSEVGVTSFLVMFLALGLGTDGFMHCSTLWRTSHASYPSAAQAPERVRRLFVAMSVHSLPEMFSGVAYLIHLGSSMRPIQEFGLFMGAMMISSNLLLYTIFIPTLLLNDRGVARCKRRAPQCVADALTPKWMPPWRVIARCCLRGMPKSRQRLIVTGILAGGCLISAMLVAYSRDSSGLLELFTPDHQRIVGRTLAESFWPVQAAHLQSAGSTTVCGPHQDLDCGLHWCESSVDATIPVHDSTLDSGTCQCHLSSDFESSECGTLFVKTRVAGISVDQLETVDWGSTWEAHASSIKDGVQVEGTMGEITSLASVVFEHWESGATEVQPLVQMPMVEATQLTATSNANCTFIEVCFCDGRQCDTIDGLDMSHTLSWSGTRRLTDSSVKRRLSEEWKQSRDEVV
;
A
#
# COMPACT_ATOMS: atom_id res chain seq x y z
N VAL A 1 18.43 -16.59 -10.50
CA VAL A 1 17.27 -16.76 -9.59
C VAL A 1 17.71 -16.99 -8.14
N SER A 2 18.44 -18.05 -7.78
CA SER A 2 18.80 -18.33 -6.38
C SER A 2 19.56 -17.20 -5.67
N GLN A 3 20.43 -16.46 -6.38
CA GLN A 3 21.22 -15.38 -5.79
C GLN A 3 20.41 -14.12 -5.41
N LEU A 4 19.26 -13.87 -6.05
CA LEU A 4 18.43 -12.70 -5.74
C LEU A 4 17.59 -12.92 -4.47
N ASN A 5 17.29 -14.17 -4.12
CA ASN A 5 16.45 -14.51 -2.95
C ASN A 5 17.18 -14.27 -1.63
N ASP A 6 18.51 -14.34 -1.66
CA ASP A 6 19.34 -14.09 -0.48
C ASP A 6 19.61 -12.59 -0.26
N ARG A 7 19.22 -11.73 -1.22
CA ARG A 7 19.42 -10.29 -1.12
C ARG A 7 18.31 -9.64 -0.31
N LYS A 8 18.71 -8.71 0.55
CA LYS A 8 17.77 -7.83 1.24
C LYS A 8 17.08 -6.94 0.21
N THR A 9 15.78 -7.13 0.05
CA THR A 9 14.92 -6.30 -0.80
C THR A 9 13.98 -5.52 0.10
N LEU A 10 13.86 -4.23 -0.17
CA LEU A 10 12.99 -3.30 0.55
C LEU A 10 11.87 -2.91 -0.40
N GLU A 11 10.62 -3.12 0.01
CA GLU A 11 9.48 -2.92 -0.88
C GLU A 11 8.63 -1.71 -0.45
N LEU A 12 8.10 -1.01 -1.46
CA LEU A 12 7.03 -0.02 -1.37
C LEU A 12 5.88 -0.51 -2.25
N HIS A 13 4.75 -0.78 -1.61
CA HIS A 13 3.50 -1.14 -2.26
C HIS A 13 2.61 0.10 -2.24
N VAL A 14 2.14 0.52 -3.41
CA VAL A 14 1.16 1.59 -3.54
C VAL A 14 -0.13 1.02 -4.09
N TYR A 15 -1.24 1.36 -3.43
CA TYR A 15 -2.58 0.94 -3.76
C TYR A 15 -3.39 2.18 -4.15
N TYR A 16 -4.07 2.09 -5.28
CA TYR A 16 -4.90 3.15 -5.83
C TYR A 16 -6.36 2.72 -5.75
N GLU A 17 -7.24 3.61 -5.32
CA GLU A 17 -8.69 3.39 -5.34
C GLU A 17 -9.39 4.59 -5.99
N VAL A 18 -10.04 4.34 -7.12
CA VAL A 18 -10.71 5.38 -7.91
C VAL A 18 -12.11 5.64 -7.36
N LYS A 19 -12.47 6.93 -7.22
CA LYS A 19 -13.79 7.40 -6.76
C LYS A 19 -14.89 7.16 -7.80
N GLY A 20 -14.51 7.08 -9.08
CA GLY A 20 -15.36 6.81 -10.25
C GLY A 20 -15.89 5.37 -10.36
N THR A 21 -16.25 4.98 -11.59
CA THR A 21 -16.81 3.65 -11.91
C THR A 21 -15.74 2.59 -12.06
N THR A 22 -14.66 2.90 -12.78
CA THR A 22 -13.58 1.98 -13.08
C THR A 22 -12.21 2.66 -13.04
N VAL A 23 -11.16 1.91 -12.74
CA VAL A 23 -9.78 2.38 -12.78
C VAL A 23 -9.23 2.51 -14.20
N PHE A 24 -9.91 1.94 -15.20
CA PHE A 24 -9.45 1.89 -16.59
C PHE A 24 -9.79 3.12 -17.43
N GLU A 25 -10.37 4.14 -16.81
CA GLU A 25 -10.52 5.43 -17.47
C GLU A 25 -9.14 6.10 -17.60
N GLU A 26 -8.91 6.78 -18.72
CA GLU A 26 -7.61 7.40 -18.98
C GLU A 26 -7.26 8.48 -17.93
N SER A 27 -8.26 9.22 -17.45
CA SER A 27 -8.10 10.27 -16.43
C SER A 27 -7.45 9.75 -15.13
N PRO A 28 -8.03 8.76 -14.41
CA PRO A 28 -7.42 8.25 -13.19
C PRO A 28 -6.06 7.58 -13.46
N LEU A 29 -5.90 6.82 -14.56
CA LEU A 29 -4.61 6.20 -14.88
C LEU A 29 -3.51 7.24 -15.12
N ARG A 30 -3.83 8.36 -15.78
CA ARG A 30 -2.90 9.48 -15.99
C ARG A 30 -2.55 10.18 -14.68
N GLU A 31 -3.50 10.31 -13.74
CA GLU A 31 -3.22 10.81 -12.38
C GLU A 31 -2.25 9.87 -11.63
N ILE A 32 -2.49 8.56 -11.71
CA ILE A 32 -1.61 7.55 -11.12
C ILE A 32 -0.22 7.63 -11.75
N LEU A 33 -0.12 7.73 -13.07
CA LEU A 33 1.15 7.83 -13.78
C LEU A 33 1.95 9.06 -13.36
N ALA A 34 1.29 10.23 -13.30
CA ALA A 34 1.92 11.46 -12.85
C ALA A 34 2.45 11.35 -11.41
N PHE A 35 1.70 10.67 -10.54
CA PHE A 35 2.13 10.38 -9.18
C PHE A 35 3.34 9.43 -9.14
N GLU A 36 3.32 8.32 -9.88
CA GLU A 36 4.46 7.38 -9.94
C GLU A 36 5.72 8.07 -10.48
N GLN A 37 5.59 8.86 -11.54
CA GLN A 37 6.69 9.65 -12.09
C GLN A 37 7.21 10.68 -11.07
N SER A 38 6.35 11.24 -10.22
CA SER A 38 6.77 12.15 -9.14
C SER A 38 7.65 11.45 -8.10
N LEU A 39 7.35 10.18 -7.77
CA LEU A 39 8.18 9.37 -6.88
C LEU A 39 9.54 9.04 -7.52
N ARG A 40 9.56 8.64 -8.79
CA ARG A 40 10.80 8.29 -9.53
C ARG A 40 11.74 9.49 -9.74
N ARG A 41 11.20 10.71 -9.69
CA ARG A 41 11.99 11.97 -9.77
C ARG A 41 12.68 12.34 -8.46
N LEU A 42 12.38 11.68 -7.34
CA LEU A 42 13.03 11.95 -6.06
C LEU A 42 14.52 11.59 -6.14
N SER A 43 15.37 12.40 -5.52
CA SER A 43 16.82 12.24 -5.65
C SER A 43 17.32 10.99 -4.94
N GLY A 44 16.72 10.65 -3.80
CA GLY A 44 17.00 9.42 -3.08
C GLY A 44 16.53 8.19 -3.86
N TRP A 45 15.41 8.29 -4.61
CA TRP A 45 14.92 7.21 -5.47
C TRP A 45 15.96 6.82 -6.53
N GLN A 46 16.42 7.81 -7.31
CA GLN A 46 17.41 7.61 -8.37
C GLN A 46 18.72 7.07 -7.80
N ARG A 47 19.15 7.59 -6.65
CA ARG A 47 20.37 7.16 -5.96
C ARG A 47 20.27 5.70 -5.49
N LEU A 48 19.17 5.32 -4.84
CA LEU A 48 18.95 3.96 -4.35
C LEU A 48 18.80 2.96 -5.51
N CYS A 49 18.09 3.35 -6.56
CA CYS A 49 17.88 2.48 -7.71
C CYS A 49 19.18 2.26 -8.50
N SER A 50 19.99 3.31 -8.71
CA SER A 50 21.30 3.20 -9.38
C SER A 50 22.41 2.59 -8.50
N GLY A 51 22.32 2.75 -7.18
CA GLY A 51 23.25 2.16 -6.21
C GLY A 51 22.88 0.73 -5.77
N GLY A 52 21.72 0.22 -6.20
CA GLY A 52 21.25 -1.12 -5.92
C GLY A 52 21.92 -2.19 -6.78
N GLU A 53 21.44 -3.42 -6.64
CA GLU A 53 21.85 -4.54 -7.50
C GLU A 53 21.44 -4.28 -8.95
N ALA A 54 22.40 -4.16 -9.86
CA ALA A 54 22.15 -3.76 -11.26
C ALA A 54 21.18 -4.72 -11.97
N THR A 55 21.26 -6.02 -11.67
CA THR A 55 20.36 -7.04 -12.23
C THR A 55 18.92 -6.92 -11.73
N ALA A 56 18.68 -6.19 -10.64
CA ALA A 56 17.37 -5.93 -10.04
C ALA A 56 16.88 -4.48 -10.24
N SER A 57 17.61 -3.65 -10.98
CA SER A 57 17.27 -2.24 -11.23
C SER A 57 15.88 -2.07 -11.88
N PHE A 58 15.45 -3.04 -12.69
CA PHE A 58 14.12 -3.05 -13.31
C PHE A 58 12.96 -2.99 -12.29
N ARG A 59 13.19 -3.42 -11.04
CA ARG A 59 12.17 -3.42 -9.98
C ARG A 59 11.92 -2.05 -9.35
N CYS A 60 12.84 -1.11 -9.52
CA CYS A 60 12.71 0.28 -9.06
C CYS A 60 12.56 1.28 -10.21
N GLU A 61 13.11 0.97 -11.38
CA GLU A 61 12.95 1.76 -12.60
C GLU A 61 12.84 0.80 -13.81
N PRO A 62 11.65 0.64 -14.41
CA PRO A 62 10.42 1.41 -14.22
C PRO A 62 9.49 0.86 -13.12
N ALA A 63 9.92 -0.13 -12.35
CA ALA A 63 9.14 -0.84 -11.34
C ALA A 63 8.02 -1.75 -11.87
N GLU A 64 7.37 -2.46 -10.95
CA GLU A 64 6.32 -3.44 -11.26
C GLU A 64 4.96 -2.72 -11.19
N SER A 65 4.65 -1.97 -12.25
CA SER A 65 3.44 -1.14 -12.39
C SER A 65 2.69 -1.48 -13.69
N PHE A 66 1.36 -1.59 -13.60
CA PHE A 66 0.49 -1.78 -14.77
C PHE A 66 0.64 -0.65 -15.79
N LEU A 67 0.90 0.57 -15.32
CA LEU A 67 1.02 1.75 -16.16
C LEU A 67 2.21 1.71 -17.12
N ASN A 68 3.22 0.88 -16.83
CA ASN A 68 4.34 0.68 -17.73
C ASN A 68 3.90 0.02 -19.05
N TYR A 69 2.78 -0.73 -19.04
CA TYR A 69 2.19 -1.37 -20.20
C TYR A 69 1.16 -0.50 -20.93
N GLU A 70 0.51 0.41 -20.19
CA GLU A 70 -0.46 1.37 -20.75
C GLU A 70 0.22 2.60 -21.36
N TRP A 71 1.43 3.00 -20.91
CA TRP A 71 2.22 4.08 -21.51
C TRP A 71 3.63 3.59 -21.93
N PRO A 72 3.71 2.62 -22.85
CA PRO A 72 4.99 2.17 -23.37
C PRO A 72 5.64 3.26 -24.23
N GLU A 73 6.96 3.35 -24.21
CA GLU A 73 7.70 4.19 -25.16
C GLU A 73 7.78 3.49 -26.52
N LEU A 74 7.30 4.16 -27.57
CA LEU A 74 7.34 3.66 -28.94
C LEU A 74 8.69 4.01 -29.58
N THR A 75 9.40 3.00 -30.08
CA THR A 75 10.62 3.18 -30.88
C THR A 75 10.40 2.58 -32.27
N ALA A 76 10.40 3.42 -33.31
CA ALA A 76 10.34 2.95 -34.69
C ALA A 76 11.58 2.12 -35.04
N LEU A 77 11.38 0.95 -35.66
CA LEU A 77 12.46 -0.01 -35.95
C LEU A 77 13.22 0.32 -37.25
N SER A 78 12.61 1.04 -38.19
CA SER A 78 13.29 1.48 -39.42
C SER A 78 12.53 2.64 -40.10
N ASP A 79 13.21 3.37 -40.99
CA ASP A 79 12.60 4.36 -41.89
C ASP A 79 11.81 3.70 -43.05
N GLU A 80 11.82 2.37 -43.17
CA GLU A 80 11.02 1.67 -44.17
C GLU A 80 9.53 1.74 -43.82
N VAL A 81 8.71 1.94 -44.85
CA VAL A 81 7.29 2.33 -44.81
C VAL A 81 6.37 1.29 -44.12
N TYR A 82 6.93 0.21 -43.57
CA TYR A 82 6.16 -0.86 -42.95
C TYR A 82 6.21 -0.79 -41.42
N ASN A 83 5.01 -0.69 -40.85
CA ASN A 83 4.64 -0.36 -39.47
C ASN A 83 5.24 -1.29 -38.40
N PHE A 84 6.55 -1.21 -38.14
CA PHE A 84 7.19 -1.86 -36.99
C PHE A 84 7.60 -0.85 -35.95
N PHE A 85 7.11 -1.06 -34.75
CA PHE A 85 7.59 -0.36 -33.59
C PHE A 85 7.88 -1.35 -32.47
N ASN A 86 8.91 -1.04 -31.71
CA ASN A 86 9.16 -1.66 -30.43
C ASN A 86 8.42 -0.87 -29.37
N LEU A 87 7.70 -1.58 -28.51
CA LEU A 87 7.16 -1.05 -27.28
C LEU A 87 8.18 -1.29 -26.17
N THR A 88 8.61 -0.25 -25.49
CA THR A 88 9.43 -0.37 -24.28
C THR A 88 8.56 -0.04 -23.06
N PHE A 89 8.37 -1.00 -22.16
CA PHE A 89 7.42 -0.89 -21.06
C PHE A 89 8.02 -0.13 -19.86
N ASN A 90 8.22 1.18 -20.01
CA ASN A 90 8.84 2.04 -19.00
C ASN A 90 7.90 3.09 -18.39
N GLY A 91 6.68 3.23 -18.90
CA GLY A 91 5.72 4.25 -18.44
C GLY A 91 6.14 5.68 -18.82
N LEU A 92 7.03 5.83 -19.81
CA LEU A 92 7.49 7.14 -20.31
C LEU A 92 6.85 7.49 -21.66
N GLY A 93 6.03 6.60 -22.22
CA GLY A 93 5.27 6.84 -23.44
C GLY A 93 4.37 8.07 -23.34
N SER A 94 4.26 8.81 -24.44
CA SER A 94 3.28 9.89 -24.57
C SER A 94 1.90 9.40 -24.99
N GLU A 95 1.85 8.23 -25.64
CA GLU A 95 0.64 7.64 -26.21
C GLU A 95 0.11 6.55 -25.29
N PHE A 96 -1.22 6.52 -25.16
CA PHE A 96 -1.92 5.53 -24.37
C PHE A 96 -2.11 4.26 -25.20
N ASN A 97 -1.52 3.17 -24.75
CA ASN A 97 -1.79 1.86 -25.30
C ASN A 97 -3.19 1.42 -24.87
N PRO A 98 -4.08 1.07 -25.81
CA PRO A 98 -5.44 0.68 -25.49
C PRO A 98 -5.50 -0.48 -24.52
N PHE A 99 -6.32 -0.33 -23.46
CA PHE A 99 -6.42 -1.30 -22.36
C PHE A 99 -6.61 -2.75 -22.84
N SER A 100 -7.41 -2.98 -23.89
CA SER A 100 -7.62 -4.32 -24.43
C SER A 100 -6.32 -4.96 -24.94
N ALA A 101 -5.45 -4.17 -25.58
CA ALA A 101 -4.16 -4.63 -26.10
C ALA A 101 -3.19 -4.99 -24.96
N THR A 102 -3.08 -4.12 -23.96
CA THR A 102 -2.32 -4.40 -22.74
C THR A 102 -2.82 -5.67 -22.06
N MET A 103 -4.15 -5.82 -21.99
CA MET A 103 -4.75 -6.98 -21.37
C MET A 103 -4.41 -8.28 -22.09
N ALA A 104 -4.48 -8.27 -23.42
CA ALA A 104 -4.07 -9.40 -24.23
C ALA A 104 -2.64 -9.81 -23.92
N TYR A 105 -1.72 -8.83 -23.96
CA TYR A 105 -0.30 -9.03 -23.71
C TYR A 105 -0.01 -9.65 -22.33
N LEU A 106 -0.66 -9.13 -21.28
CA LEU A 106 -0.50 -9.65 -19.91
C LEU A 106 -1.14 -11.03 -19.74
N SER A 107 -2.34 -11.24 -20.28
CA SER A 107 -3.11 -12.49 -20.10
C SER A 107 -2.49 -13.69 -20.83
N GLU A 108 -1.77 -13.46 -21.93
CA GLU A 108 -1.06 -14.50 -22.67
C GLU A 108 0.28 -14.89 -22.02
N GLY A 109 0.62 -14.30 -20.87
CA GLY A 109 1.85 -14.60 -20.14
C GLY A 109 3.11 -14.10 -20.84
N ARG A 110 2.99 -13.27 -21.89
CA ARG A 110 4.12 -12.69 -22.64
C ARG A 110 4.95 -11.73 -21.78
N ALA A 111 4.35 -11.20 -20.71
CA ALA A 111 5.00 -10.35 -19.73
C ALA A 111 5.66 -11.11 -18.56
N THR A 112 5.71 -12.46 -18.58
CA THR A 112 6.26 -13.24 -17.46
C THR A 112 7.63 -12.72 -17.02
N PRO A 113 7.85 -12.50 -15.70
CA PRO A 113 7.03 -12.97 -14.58
C PRO A 113 5.92 -12.02 -14.12
N HIS A 114 5.71 -10.88 -14.78
CA HIS A 114 4.62 -9.97 -14.42
C HIS A 114 3.29 -10.63 -14.77
N ASP A 115 2.65 -11.18 -13.75
CA ASP A 115 1.32 -11.78 -13.86
C ASP A 115 0.27 -10.67 -13.70
N PHE A 116 -0.81 -10.78 -14.46
CA PHE A 116 -2.00 -9.98 -14.27
C PHE A 116 -2.44 -9.89 -12.79
N ASN A 117 -2.39 -11.02 -12.06
CA ASN A 117 -2.76 -11.09 -10.64
C ASN A 117 -1.92 -10.16 -9.73
N GLN A 118 -0.80 -9.67 -10.24
CA GLN A 118 0.05 -8.72 -9.53
C GLN A 118 -0.57 -7.34 -9.41
N PHE A 119 -1.28 -6.87 -10.43
CA PHE A 119 -1.74 -5.49 -10.49
C PHE A 119 -3.17 -5.30 -9.99
N PHE A 120 -3.96 -6.38 -9.96
CA PHE A 120 -5.41 -6.34 -9.75
C PHE A 120 -5.86 -7.11 -8.51
N PRO A 121 -6.99 -6.72 -7.90
CA PRO A 121 -7.52 -7.41 -6.74
C PRO A 121 -8.08 -8.80 -7.10
N GLN A 122 -8.30 -9.64 -6.09
CA GLN A 122 -8.80 -11.02 -6.26
C GLN A 122 -10.21 -11.07 -6.87
N ASP A 123 -11.00 -10.01 -6.71
CA ASP A 123 -12.35 -9.83 -7.25
C ASP A 123 -12.37 -9.04 -8.57
N PHE A 124 -11.26 -9.08 -9.32
CA PHE A 124 -11.09 -8.37 -10.58
C PHE A 124 -12.25 -8.61 -11.56
N ASP A 125 -12.82 -7.51 -12.04
CA ASP A 125 -13.73 -7.43 -13.18
C ASP A 125 -13.47 -6.15 -13.97
N ILE A 126 -13.29 -6.25 -15.29
CA ILE A 126 -12.97 -5.14 -16.18
C ILE A 126 -13.98 -3.99 -16.02
N SER A 127 -15.27 -4.30 -15.83
CA SER A 127 -16.32 -3.30 -15.81
C SER A 127 -16.45 -2.53 -14.48
N SER A 128 -15.95 -3.11 -13.39
CA SER A 128 -16.23 -2.63 -12.03
C SER A 128 -15.00 -2.48 -11.14
N THR A 129 -13.81 -2.89 -11.61
CA THR A 129 -12.58 -2.76 -10.84
C THR A 129 -12.23 -1.30 -10.63
N LYS A 130 -12.12 -0.89 -9.36
CA LYS A 130 -11.73 0.46 -8.96
C LYS A 130 -10.33 0.54 -8.38
N ARG A 131 -9.65 -0.60 -8.28
CA ARG A 131 -8.42 -0.75 -7.50
C ARG A 131 -7.28 -1.20 -8.38
N LEU A 132 -6.12 -0.62 -8.17
CA LEU A 132 -4.87 -0.96 -8.84
C LEU A 132 -3.74 -0.98 -7.81
N ARG A 133 -2.75 -1.85 -8.03
CA ARG A 133 -1.54 -1.92 -7.21
C ARG A 133 -0.29 -1.74 -8.07
N SER A 134 0.67 -0.98 -7.55
CA SER A 134 2.04 -0.91 -8.06
C SER A 134 3.03 -1.29 -6.97
N ILE A 135 4.08 -2.00 -7.36
CA ILE A 135 5.12 -2.50 -6.46
C ILE A 135 6.46 -1.93 -6.90
N PHE A 136 7.17 -1.33 -5.95
CA PHE A 136 8.48 -0.76 -6.14
C PHE A 136 9.45 -1.46 -5.19
N SER A 137 10.48 -2.10 -5.74
CA SER A 137 11.40 -2.91 -4.95
C SER A 137 12.83 -2.42 -5.11
N PHE A 138 13.51 -2.23 -3.98
CA PHE A 138 14.90 -1.77 -3.90
C PHE A 138 15.77 -2.89 -3.34
N THR A 139 16.60 -3.49 -4.20
CA THR A 139 17.44 -4.63 -3.82
C THR A 139 18.86 -4.16 -3.51
N ALA A 140 19.31 -4.43 -2.29
CA ALA A 140 20.65 -4.05 -1.82
C ALA A 140 21.75 -4.83 -2.58
N PRO A 141 22.92 -4.20 -2.83
CA PRO A 141 24.07 -4.88 -3.41
C PRO A 141 24.72 -5.86 -2.42
N ASP A 142 25.62 -6.70 -2.92
CA ASP A 142 26.18 -7.86 -2.21
C ASP A 142 26.81 -7.60 -0.84
N VAL A 143 27.44 -6.45 -0.66
CA VAL A 143 28.46 -6.28 0.37
C VAL A 143 27.93 -5.62 1.64
N ASP A 144 26.88 -4.77 1.55
CA ASP A 144 26.50 -3.87 2.65
C ASP A 144 24.98 -3.66 2.81
N GLY A 145 24.22 -4.74 2.98
CA GLY A 145 22.75 -4.67 3.13
C GLY A 145 22.25 -3.75 4.26
N ASN A 146 23.00 -3.62 5.36
CA ASN A 146 22.63 -2.71 6.47
C ASN A 146 22.90 -1.24 6.13
N SER A 147 23.94 -0.94 5.35
CA SER A 147 24.21 0.44 4.90
C SER A 147 23.11 0.88 3.94
N TYR A 148 22.75 0.02 2.99
CA TYR A 148 21.69 0.27 2.03
C TYR A 148 20.31 0.47 2.69
N GLU A 149 19.98 -0.32 3.72
CA GLU A 149 18.78 -0.09 4.53
C GLU A 149 18.82 1.24 5.28
N GLY A 150 19.99 1.65 5.79
CA GLY A 150 20.19 2.96 6.41
C GLY A 150 19.91 4.11 5.44
N GLU A 151 20.44 4.02 4.21
CA GLU A 151 20.19 4.99 3.14
C GLU A 151 18.72 4.99 2.71
N TYR A 152 18.08 3.82 2.62
CA TYR A 152 16.64 3.71 2.35
C TYR A 152 15.81 4.34 3.47
N ALA A 153 16.18 4.14 4.73
CA ALA A 153 15.49 4.73 5.87
C ALA A 153 15.63 6.27 5.91
N GLU A 154 16.79 6.80 5.54
CA GLU A 154 17.00 8.25 5.37
C GLU A 154 16.15 8.79 4.22
N PHE A 155 16.15 8.12 3.07
CA PHE A 155 15.29 8.45 1.93
C PHE A 155 13.80 8.45 2.30
N VAL A 156 13.34 7.42 3.02
CA VAL A 156 11.97 7.33 3.54
C VAL A 156 11.64 8.54 4.40
N ALA A 157 12.54 8.90 5.30
CA ALA A 157 12.30 9.97 6.26
C ALA A 157 12.29 11.37 5.64
N GLU A 158 13.21 11.64 4.71
CA GLU A 158 13.46 12.98 4.18
C GLU A 158 12.70 13.29 2.90
N GLU A 159 12.48 12.31 2.02
CA GLU A 159 11.92 12.54 0.68
C GLU A 159 10.59 11.79 0.47
N LEU A 160 10.60 10.45 0.60
CA LEU A 160 9.46 9.62 0.18
C LEU A 160 8.22 9.80 1.06
N TYR A 161 8.34 9.68 2.39
CA TYR A 161 7.17 9.79 3.27
C TYR A 161 6.50 11.18 3.22
N PRO A 162 7.24 12.31 3.18
CA PRO A 162 6.65 13.61 2.91
C PRO A 162 5.87 13.67 1.59
N GLU A 163 6.39 13.12 0.49
CA GLU A 163 5.68 13.14 -0.80
C GLU A 163 4.42 12.26 -0.77
N LEU A 164 4.48 11.08 -0.13
CA LEU A 164 3.33 10.21 0.09
C LEU A 164 2.24 10.91 0.92
N LEU A 165 2.63 11.61 2.00
CA LEU A 165 1.68 12.36 2.84
C LEU A 165 1.09 13.57 2.10
N ASN A 166 1.87 14.25 1.26
CA ASN A 166 1.39 15.33 0.40
C ASN A 166 0.40 14.79 -0.65
N ALA A 167 0.66 13.63 -1.24
CA ALA A 167 -0.25 12.99 -2.17
C ALA A 167 -1.58 12.59 -1.49
N LEU A 168 -1.51 11.98 -0.31
CA LEU A 168 -2.67 11.64 0.51
C LEU A 168 -3.49 12.88 0.91
N THR A 169 -2.82 13.94 1.39
CA THR A 169 -3.48 15.20 1.79
C THR A 169 -4.20 15.82 0.60
N ARG A 170 -3.55 15.88 -0.57
CA ARG A 170 -4.17 16.37 -1.80
C ARG A 170 -5.39 15.53 -2.20
N ALA A 171 -5.36 14.20 -2.04
CA ALA A 171 -6.49 13.33 -2.37
C ALA A 171 -7.69 13.49 -1.43
N LEU A 172 -7.43 13.86 -0.17
CA LEU A 172 -8.43 14.13 0.88
C LEU A 172 -9.02 15.54 0.82
N GLU A 173 -8.32 16.51 0.24
CA GLU A 173 -8.84 17.86 0.06
C GLU A 173 -10.10 17.79 -0.83
N GLU A 174 -11.24 18.15 -0.24
CA GLU A 174 -12.51 18.16 -0.96
C GLU A 174 -12.39 19.10 -2.18
N PRO A 175 -13.04 18.73 -3.31
CA PRO A 175 -13.19 19.61 -4.45
C PRO A 175 -13.56 21.02 -4.02
N SER A 176 -12.64 21.98 -4.14
CA SER A 176 -13.00 23.38 -3.97
C SER A 176 -14.06 23.71 -5.03
N ALA A 177 -15.23 24.19 -4.61
CA ALA A 177 -16.40 24.41 -5.47
C ALA A 177 -16.14 25.30 -6.71
N ASP A 178 -15.01 26.02 -6.73
CA ASP A 178 -14.69 27.01 -7.77
C ASP A 178 -13.80 26.49 -8.90
N LEU A 179 -13.33 25.23 -8.92
CA LEU A 179 -12.41 24.75 -9.95
C LEU A 179 -12.78 23.35 -10.45
N TRP A 180 -13.46 23.30 -11.60
CA TRP A 180 -13.60 22.15 -12.50
C TRP A 180 -12.25 21.56 -12.99
N ALA A 181 -11.12 21.98 -12.42
CA ALA A 181 -9.79 21.75 -12.97
C ALA A 181 -9.01 20.63 -12.29
N ASN A 182 -9.36 20.14 -11.09
CA ASN A 182 -8.60 19.09 -10.41
C ASN A 182 -9.43 18.32 -9.38
N ASN A 183 -10.56 17.73 -9.79
CA ASN A 183 -11.14 16.68 -8.94
C ASN A 183 -10.20 15.50 -8.99
N LYS A 184 -9.45 15.29 -7.91
CA LYS A 184 -8.64 14.09 -7.77
C LYS A 184 -9.56 12.88 -7.67
N GLU A 185 -9.49 12.06 -8.71
CA GLU A 185 -10.32 10.87 -8.88
C GLU A 185 -9.73 9.69 -8.13
N VAL A 186 -8.47 9.76 -7.71
CA VAL A 186 -7.74 8.64 -7.13
C VAL A 186 -7.38 8.87 -5.65
N ASN A 187 -7.75 7.93 -4.80
CA ASN A 187 -7.25 7.81 -3.43
C ASN A 187 -5.98 6.95 -3.45
N ILE A 188 -4.95 7.38 -2.71
CA ILE A 188 -3.65 6.72 -2.68
C ILE A 188 -3.40 6.18 -1.27
N TYR A 189 -3.10 4.89 -1.19
CA TYR A 189 -2.70 4.20 0.03
C TYR A 189 -1.34 3.55 -0.21
N PHE A 190 -0.55 3.39 0.84
CA PHE A 190 0.79 2.86 0.71
C PHE A 190 1.18 2.00 1.90
N ARG A 191 2.11 1.08 1.64
CA ARG A 191 2.71 0.20 2.64
C ARG A 191 4.16 -0.05 2.25
N GLY A 192 5.04 -0.13 3.24
CA GLY A 192 6.41 -0.56 3.01
C GLY A 192 7.07 -0.98 4.32
N ASP A 193 8.19 -1.69 4.20
CA ASP A 193 8.90 -2.29 5.33
C ASP A 193 9.35 -1.23 6.33
N VAL A 194 10.05 -0.20 5.84
CA VAL A 194 10.59 0.88 6.68
C VAL A 194 9.56 1.99 6.95
N ILE A 195 8.59 2.17 6.04
CA ILE A 195 7.57 3.22 6.15
C ILE A 195 6.69 3.01 7.37
N SER A 196 6.28 1.75 7.63
CA SER A 196 5.39 1.41 8.74
C SER A 196 6.00 1.77 10.10
N ASP A 197 7.31 1.60 10.25
CA ASP A 197 8.05 1.94 11.46
C ASP A 197 8.34 3.43 11.56
N TYR A 198 8.71 4.05 10.42
CA TYR A 198 8.94 5.48 10.36
C TYR A 198 7.68 6.28 10.73
N GLU A 199 6.52 5.90 10.20
CA GLU A 199 5.23 6.52 10.48
C GLU A 199 4.90 6.51 11.98
N VAL A 200 5.09 5.37 12.64
CA VAL A 200 4.87 5.24 14.09
C VAL A 200 5.81 6.20 14.84
N ARG A 201 7.11 6.21 14.50
CA ARG A 201 8.09 7.11 15.14
C ARG A 201 7.78 8.59 14.87
N TYR A 202 7.35 8.92 13.65
CA TYR A 202 6.98 10.27 13.23
C TYR A 202 5.81 10.80 14.06
N ILE A 203 4.75 10.00 14.18
CA ILE A 203 3.56 10.35 14.97
C ILE A 203 3.90 10.46 16.46
N LEU A 204 4.66 9.50 17.00
CA LEU A 204 5.12 9.55 18.39
C LEU A 204 5.97 10.80 18.67
N ARG A 205 6.88 11.18 17.76
CA ARG A 205 7.69 12.40 17.89
C ARG A 205 6.82 13.65 17.86
N ASN A 206 5.78 13.67 17.03
CA ASN A 206 4.85 14.79 16.99
C ASN A 206 4.02 14.89 18.27
N ASP A 207 3.55 13.77 18.80
CA ASP A 207 2.81 13.74 20.06
C ASP A 207 3.69 14.03 21.27
N LEU A 208 4.98 13.68 21.23
CA LEU A 208 5.97 14.12 22.21
C LEU A 208 6.13 15.64 22.21
N LYS A 209 6.11 16.30 21.05
CA LYS A 209 6.12 17.78 20.99
C LYS A 209 4.86 18.37 21.64
N LYS A 210 3.70 17.75 21.41
CA LYS A 210 2.44 18.17 22.06
C LYS A 210 2.45 17.93 23.57
N SER A 211 3.13 16.88 24.05
CA SER A 211 3.23 16.57 25.48
C SER A 211 3.96 17.64 26.29
N ILE A 212 4.82 18.44 25.66
CA ILE A 212 5.45 19.61 26.27
C ILE A 212 4.39 20.59 26.81
N GLY A 213 3.28 20.78 26.07
CA GLY A 213 2.16 21.60 26.53
C GLY A 213 1.48 21.04 27.78
N ALA A 214 1.29 19.72 27.84
CA ALA A 214 0.73 19.04 29.00
C ALA A 214 1.67 19.16 30.22
N LEU A 215 2.99 19.06 30.02
CA LEU A 215 3.98 19.27 31.08
C LEU A 215 3.93 20.70 31.65
N VAL A 216 3.84 21.72 30.79
CA VAL A 216 3.71 23.11 31.23
C VAL A 216 2.42 23.32 32.03
N LEU A 217 1.30 22.77 31.54
CA LEU A 217 0.02 22.82 32.24
C LEU A 217 0.10 22.12 33.61
N MET A 218 0.80 20.99 33.66
CA MET A 218 1.00 20.24 34.89
C MET A 218 1.85 21.00 35.91
N VAL A 219 2.94 21.64 35.50
CA VAL A 219 3.73 22.53 36.36
C VAL A 219 2.85 23.65 36.91
N PHE A 220 1.97 24.22 36.08
CA PHE A 220 1.03 25.25 36.51
C PHE A 220 0.03 24.73 37.56
N ILE A 221 -0.58 23.57 37.33
CA ILE A 221 -1.50 22.94 38.30
C ILE A 221 -0.77 22.63 39.61
N LEU A 222 0.42 22.03 39.54
CA LEU A 222 1.24 21.75 40.71
C LEU A 222 1.67 23.02 41.42
N TRP A 223 1.95 24.11 40.71
CA TRP A 223 2.26 25.39 41.33
C TRP A 223 1.08 25.91 42.16
N LEU A 224 -0.16 25.78 41.65
CA LEU A 224 -1.36 26.13 42.40
C LEU A 224 -1.58 25.23 43.62
N VAL A 225 -1.40 23.91 43.50
CA VAL A 225 -1.61 22.94 44.59
C VAL A 225 -0.49 23.01 45.64
N LEU A 226 0.75 23.07 45.19
CA LEU A 226 1.97 23.13 46.01
C LEU A 226 2.29 24.54 46.50
N HIS A 227 1.56 25.57 46.05
CA HIS A 227 1.73 26.98 46.44
C HIS A 227 3.22 27.42 46.42
N SER A 228 4.02 26.81 45.54
CA SER A 228 5.45 27.08 45.37
C SER A 228 5.87 26.62 43.97
N ALA A 229 6.28 27.58 43.14
CA ALA A 229 6.77 27.28 41.79
C ALA A 229 8.03 26.41 41.81
N LEU A 230 8.91 26.60 42.79
CA LEU A 230 10.12 25.79 42.97
C LEU A 230 9.74 24.31 43.21
N LEU A 231 8.81 24.05 44.12
CA LEU A 231 8.38 22.68 44.40
C LEU A 231 7.68 22.05 43.20
N ALA A 232 6.88 22.81 42.45
CA ALA A 232 6.24 22.32 41.24
C ALA A 232 7.24 21.91 40.16
N VAL A 233 8.23 22.76 39.87
CA VAL A 233 9.30 22.45 38.90
C VAL A 233 10.13 21.27 39.36
N VAL A 234 10.52 21.22 40.65
CA VAL A 234 11.29 20.09 41.20
C VAL A 234 10.48 18.80 41.15
N THR A 235 9.18 18.82 41.49
CA THR A 235 8.33 17.63 41.40
C THR A 235 8.29 17.09 39.97
N VAL A 236 8.04 17.92 38.96
CA VAL A 236 8.04 17.48 37.56
C VAL A 236 9.42 16.97 37.14
N ALA A 237 10.50 17.67 37.52
CA ALA A 237 11.85 17.22 37.23
C ALA A 237 12.17 15.85 37.87
N LEU A 238 11.68 15.58 39.09
CA LEU A 238 11.87 14.30 39.77
C LEU A 238 11.06 13.18 39.11
N VAL A 239 9.84 13.45 38.66
CA VAL A 239 9.04 12.46 37.91
C VAL A 239 9.69 12.12 36.56
N VAL A 240 10.18 13.13 35.82
CA VAL A 240 10.94 12.91 34.58
C VAL A 240 12.25 12.16 34.86
N SER A 241 12.90 12.46 35.98
CA SER A 241 14.11 11.73 36.41
C SER A 241 13.81 10.28 36.80
N ALA A 242 12.66 10.00 37.43
CA ALA A 242 12.21 8.64 37.73
C ALA A 242 12.01 7.83 36.44
N LEU A 243 11.43 8.46 35.42
CA LEU A 243 11.23 7.87 34.10
C LEU A 243 12.58 7.58 33.41
N ALA A 244 13.50 8.54 33.41
CA ALA A 244 14.84 8.35 32.84
C ALA A 244 15.64 7.27 33.59
N PHE A 245 15.51 7.21 34.91
CA PHE A 245 16.14 6.17 35.73
C PHE A 245 15.56 4.79 35.42
N ALA A 246 14.23 4.66 35.28
CA ALA A 246 13.61 3.42 34.86
C ALA A 246 14.13 2.97 33.48
N TYR A 247 14.30 3.90 32.54
CA TYR A 247 14.87 3.60 31.22
C TYR A 247 16.32 3.11 31.28
N ILE A 248 17.16 3.73 32.11
CA ILE A 248 18.56 3.31 32.26
C ILE A 248 18.68 1.95 32.97
N CYS A 249 17.82 1.69 33.97
CA CYS A 249 17.89 0.47 34.76
C CYS A 249 17.33 -0.77 34.04
N ILE A 250 16.51 -0.58 33.01
CA ILE A 250 15.88 -1.67 32.28
C ILE A 250 16.65 -1.89 30.97
N PRO A 251 17.41 -2.99 30.82
CA PRO A 251 18.14 -3.29 29.59
C PRO A 251 17.18 -3.82 28.52
N LEU A 252 16.42 -2.93 27.89
CA LEU A 252 15.60 -3.25 26.72
C LEU A 252 16.38 -2.90 25.46
N SER A 253 16.55 -3.89 24.58
CA SER A 253 17.13 -3.66 23.24
C SER A 253 16.22 -2.77 22.38
N GLU A 254 14.91 -2.84 22.63
CA GLU A 254 13.87 -2.10 21.91
C GLU A 254 12.80 -1.63 22.89
N VAL A 255 12.40 -0.35 22.80
CA VAL A 255 11.29 0.19 23.58
C VAL A 255 10.03 0.11 22.73
N GLY A 256 9.10 -0.77 23.08
CA GLY A 256 7.81 -0.86 22.41
C GLY A 256 6.97 0.41 22.54
N VAL A 257 6.02 0.60 21.63
CA VAL A 257 5.11 1.77 21.61
C VAL A 257 4.27 1.87 22.90
N THR A 258 3.90 0.74 23.50
CA THR A 258 3.19 0.69 24.79
C THR A 258 3.98 1.36 25.92
N SER A 259 5.31 1.28 25.90
CA SER A 259 6.18 1.96 26.87
C SER A 259 6.11 3.49 26.74
N PHE A 260 5.70 4.02 25.58
CA PHE A 260 5.47 5.46 25.42
C PHE A 260 4.25 5.95 26.21
N LEU A 261 3.21 5.11 26.36
CA LEU A 261 2.04 5.43 27.20
C LEU A 261 2.43 5.65 28.67
N VAL A 262 3.49 4.98 29.13
CA VAL A 262 4.04 5.16 30.47
C VAL A 262 4.47 6.60 30.68
N MET A 263 5.04 7.28 29.69
CA MET A 263 5.42 8.68 29.85
C MET A 263 4.23 9.55 30.27
N PHE A 264 3.05 9.35 29.67
CA PHE A 264 1.86 10.13 29.99
C PHE A 264 1.23 9.72 31.33
N LEU A 265 1.16 8.42 31.61
CA LEU A 265 0.62 7.90 32.86
C LEU A 265 1.52 8.24 34.06
N ALA A 266 2.84 8.16 33.87
CA ALA A 266 3.86 8.48 34.87
C ALA A 266 3.76 9.91 35.34
N LEU A 267 3.48 10.85 34.43
CA LEU A 267 3.30 12.24 34.81
C LEU A 267 2.12 12.37 35.77
N GLY A 268 0.94 11.86 35.43
CA GLY A 268 -0.21 11.91 36.34
C GLY A 268 0.05 11.20 37.68
N LEU A 269 0.33 9.90 37.62
CA LEU A 269 0.43 9.04 38.80
C LEU A 269 1.64 9.35 39.68
N GLY A 270 2.76 9.73 39.05
CA GLY A 270 4.01 10.00 39.76
C GLY A 270 3.94 11.21 40.68
N THR A 271 2.95 12.11 40.52
CA THR A 271 2.89 13.34 41.34
C THR A 271 2.11 13.25 42.64
N ASP A 272 1.33 12.18 42.82
CA ASP A 272 0.45 12.01 43.98
C ASP A 272 1.25 11.95 45.30
N GLY A 273 2.35 11.20 45.32
CA GLY A 273 3.22 11.09 46.50
C GLY A 273 3.80 12.44 46.93
N PHE A 274 4.20 13.27 45.97
CA PHE A 274 4.75 14.61 46.21
C PHE A 274 3.69 15.59 46.74
N MET A 275 2.49 15.58 46.16
CA MET A 275 1.35 16.40 46.62
C MET A 275 0.91 16.01 48.03
N HIS A 276 0.87 14.72 48.32
CA HIS A 276 0.53 14.22 49.64
C HIS A 276 1.57 14.62 50.68
N CYS A 277 2.86 14.45 50.37
CA CYS A 277 3.97 14.85 51.23
C CYS A 277 3.92 16.36 51.55
N SER A 278 3.72 17.20 50.53
CA SER A 278 3.58 18.65 50.70
C SER A 278 2.39 19.01 51.59
N THR A 279 1.26 18.31 51.43
CA THR A 279 0.07 18.52 52.25
C THR A 279 0.31 18.14 53.71
N LEU A 280 0.91 16.97 53.98
CA LEU A 280 1.28 16.53 55.32
C LEU A 280 2.29 17.49 55.98
N TRP A 281 3.25 17.99 55.21
CA TRP A 281 4.19 18.97 55.69
C TRP A 281 3.49 20.25 56.13
N ARG A 282 2.52 20.76 55.36
CA ARG A 282 1.74 21.95 55.76
C ARG A 282 0.87 21.70 56.98
N THR A 283 0.18 20.57 57.05
CA THR A 283 -0.68 20.26 58.22
C THR A 283 0.16 20.10 59.48
N SER A 284 1.36 19.52 59.38
CA SER A 284 2.28 19.42 60.52
C SER A 284 2.74 20.78 61.04
N HIS A 285 2.80 21.83 60.21
CA HIS A 285 3.13 23.19 60.66
C HIS A 285 2.10 23.75 61.65
N ALA A 286 0.82 23.38 61.50
CA ALA A 286 -0.22 23.82 62.43
C ALA A 286 -0.06 23.17 63.82
N SER A 287 0.46 21.94 63.86
CA SER A 287 0.71 21.20 65.11
C SER A 287 2.06 21.55 65.76
N TYR A 288 3.05 21.98 64.97
CA TYR A 288 4.42 22.28 65.42
C TYR A 288 4.88 23.65 64.87
N PRO A 289 4.36 24.77 65.40
CA PRO A 289 4.67 26.10 64.88
C PRO A 289 6.08 26.59 65.24
N SER A 290 6.73 26.01 66.26
CA SER A 290 8.04 26.47 66.74
C SER A 290 9.20 25.87 65.94
N ALA A 291 10.16 26.70 65.56
CA ALA A 291 11.38 26.25 64.87
C ALA A 291 12.20 25.23 65.68
N ALA A 292 12.12 25.26 67.02
CA ALA A 292 12.79 24.30 67.90
C ALA A 292 12.25 22.87 67.74
N GLN A 293 11.03 22.70 67.22
CA GLN A 293 10.37 21.42 67.00
C GLN A 293 10.59 20.86 65.58
N ALA A 294 11.43 21.51 64.76
CA ALA A 294 11.67 21.08 63.38
C ALA A 294 12.17 19.62 63.26
N PRO A 295 13.08 19.09 64.10
CA PRO A 295 13.51 17.70 64.00
C PRO A 295 12.37 16.69 64.22
N GLU A 296 11.51 16.97 65.21
CA GLU A 296 10.36 16.12 65.52
C GLU A 296 9.30 16.19 64.40
N ARG A 297 9.11 17.37 63.80
CA ARG A 297 8.23 17.55 62.63
C ARG A 297 8.73 16.73 61.43
N VAL A 298 10.03 16.75 61.15
CA VAL A 298 10.66 15.95 60.08
C VAL A 298 10.49 14.46 60.37
N ARG A 299 10.80 14.01 61.59
CA ARG A 299 10.65 12.60 62.00
C ARG A 299 9.23 12.11 61.77
N ARG A 300 8.22 12.89 62.18
CA ARG A 300 6.81 12.56 61.97
C ARG A 300 6.41 12.56 60.51
N LEU A 301 6.93 13.48 59.70
CA LEU A 301 6.72 13.47 58.26
C LEU A 301 7.24 12.16 57.65
N PHE A 302 8.47 11.75 57.97
CA PHE A 302 9.03 10.48 57.48
C PHE A 302 8.17 9.29 57.88
N VAL A 303 7.79 9.17 59.16
CA VAL A 303 6.94 8.06 59.63
C VAL A 303 5.58 8.05 58.93
N ALA A 304 4.94 9.22 58.79
CA ALA A 304 3.67 9.32 58.09
C ALA A 304 3.82 8.96 56.60
N MET A 305 4.87 9.46 55.94
CA MET A 305 5.14 9.16 54.54
C MET A 305 5.42 7.67 54.32
N SER A 306 6.17 6.99 55.20
CA SER A 306 6.44 5.56 55.09
C SER A 306 5.17 4.71 55.04
N VAL A 307 4.12 5.13 55.76
CA VAL A 307 2.82 4.45 55.71
C VAL A 307 2.02 4.89 54.48
N HIS A 308 2.02 6.19 54.19
CA HIS A 308 1.24 6.76 53.09
C HIS A 308 1.79 6.46 51.69
N SER A 309 3.06 6.06 51.59
CA SER A 309 3.71 5.69 50.33
C SER A 309 3.55 4.20 49.98
N LEU A 310 3.06 3.38 50.91
CA LEU A 310 2.79 1.95 50.68
C LEU A 310 1.86 1.70 49.48
N PRO A 311 0.74 2.43 49.29
CA PRO A 311 -0.12 2.23 48.13
C PRO A 311 0.62 2.42 46.81
N GLU A 312 1.48 3.44 46.69
CA GLU A 312 2.29 3.69 45.48
C GLU A 312 3.28 2.55 45.23
N MET A 313 3.94 2.04 46.28
CA MET A 313 4.80 0.87 46.17
C MET A 313 4.03 -0.40 45.76
N PHE A 314 2.86 -0.63 46.35
CA PHE A 314 1.99 -1.75 45.98
C PHE A 314 1.50 -1.63 44.54
N SER A 315 1.17 -0.44 44.07
CA SER A 315 0.86 -0.19 42.66
C SER A 315 2.06 -0.51 41.76
N GLY A 316 3.27 -0.08 42.13
CA GLY A 316 4.49 -0.43 41.41
C GLY A 316 4.70 -1.94 41.32
N VAL A 317 4.55 -2.67 42.44
CA VAL A 317 4.63 -4.14 42.48
C VAL A 317 3.51 -4.78 41.66
N ALA A 318 2.29 -4.23 41.69
CA ALA A 318 1.18 -4.73 40.88
C ALA A 318 1.47 -4.61 39.38
N TYR A 319 2.10 -3.52 38.92
CA TYR A 319 2.55 -3.41 37.53
C TYR A 319 3.64 -4.44 37.19
N LEU A 320 4.53 -4.79 38.12
CA LEU A 320 5.52 -5.84 37.89
C LEU A 320 4.90 -7.24 37.75
N ILE A 321 3.68 -7.48 38.23
CA ILE A 321 2.96 -8.75 37.99
C ILE A 321 2.73 -8.99 36.49
N HIS A 322 2.64 -7.93 35.68
CA HIS A 322 2.50 -8.04 34.22
C HIS A 322 3.71 -8.69 33.53
N LEU A 323 4.84 -8.85 34.21
CA LEU A 323 5.95 -9.68 33.73
C LEU A 323 5.53 -11.14 33.49
N GLY A 324 4.46 -11.61 34.16
CA GLY A 324 3.88 -12.94 33.93
C GLY A 324 2.97 -13.05 32.70
N SER A 325 2.71 -11.95 31.98
CA SER A 325 1.91 -11.97 30.74
C SER A 325 2.65 -12.72 29.63
N SER A 326 1.93 -13.39 28.72
CA SER A 326 2.54 -13.97 27.50
C SER A 326 2.82 -12.92 26.42
N MET A 327 2.22 -11.73 26.51
CA MET A 327 2.38 -10.65 25.54
C MET A 327 3.54 -9.74 25.93
N ARG A 328 4.61 -9.73 25.10
CA ARG A 328 5.80 -8.89 25.30
C ARG A 328 5.50 -7.39 25.53
N PRO A 329 4.60 -6.72 24.77
CA PRO A 329 4.30 -5.30 25.01
C PRO A 329 3.72 -5.00 26.40
N ILE A 330 3.01 -5.96 27.01
CA ILE A 330 2.44 -5.84 28.36
C ILE A 330 3.52 -6.04 29.43
N GLN A 331 4.44 -6.98 29.21
CA GLN A 331 5.59 -7.19 30.09
C GLN A 331 6.46 -5.94 30.16
N GLU A 332 6.81 -5.37 29.00
CA GLU A 332 7.62 -4.15 28.89
C GLU A 332 6.94 -2.96 29.57
N PHE A 333 5.64 -2.76 29.31
CA PHE A 333 4.84 -1.72 29.97
C PHE A 333 4.84 -1.87 31.49
N GLY A 334 4.57 -3.07 32.00
CA GLY A 334 4.51 -3.35 33.44
C GLY A 334 5.86 -3.18 34.14
N LEU A 335 6.94 -3.65 33.51
CA LEU A 335 8.30 -3.48 34.01
C LEU A 335 8.66 -1.99 34.12
N PHE A 336 8.39 -1.23 33.07
CA PHE A 336 8.73 0.19 32.99
C PHE A 336 7.89 1.04 33.96
N MET A 337 6.57 0.83 34.03
CA MET A 337 5.69 1.47 35.03
C MET A 337 6.12 1.14 36.46
N GLY A 338 6.35 -0.14 36.76
CA GLY A 338 6.72 -0.60 38.09
C GLY A 338 8.04 0.01 38.56
N ALA A 339 9.07 -0.03 37.71
CA ALA A 339 10.36 0.60 38.00
C ALA A 339 10.26 2.12 38.19
N MET A 340 9.47 2.80 37.35
CA MET A 340 9.25 4.25 37.47
C MET A 340 8.56 4.61 38.79
N MET A 341 7.50 3.90 39.19
CA MET A 341 6.80 4.18 40.46
C MET A 341 7.70 3.95 41.68
N ILE A 342 8.48 2.86 41.69
CA ILE A 342 9.44 2.58 42.78
C ILE A 342 10.53 3.67 42.83
N SER A 343 11.01 4.11 41.67
CA SER A 343 12.03 5.15 41.56
C SER A 343 11.50 6.52 41.98
N SER A 344 10.28 6.87 41.59
CA SER A 344 9.57 8.08 42.04
C SER A 344 9.49 8.14 43.56
N ASN A 345 9.11 7.01 44.17
CA ASN A 345 9.04 6.86 45.62
C ASN A 345 10.41 7.06 46.30
N LEU A 346 11.48 6.49 45.72
CA LEU A 346 12.84 6.70 46.21
C LEU A 346 13.27 8.17 46.11
N LEU A 347 12.98 8.83 44.99
CA LEU A 347 13.30 10.26 44.75
C LEU A 347 12.51 11.20 45.67
N LEU A 348 11.28 10.82 46.03
CA LEU A 348 10.47 11.51 47.03
C LEU A 348 11.19 11.59 48.38
N TYR A 349 11.71 10.45 48.87
CA TYR A 349 12.42 10.40 50.15
C TYR A 349 13.78 11.09 50.11
N THR A 350 14.53 10.88 49.02
CA THR A 350 15.94 11.27 48.93
C THR A 350 16.13 12.73 48.50
N ILE A 351 15.28 13.26 47.63
CA ILE A 351 15.46 14.61 47.05
C ILE A 351 14.33 15.56 47.42
N PHE A 352 13.07 15.12 47.32
CA PHE A 352 11.95 16.03 47.52
C PHE A 352 11.79 16.48 48.96
N ILE A 353 11.86 15.57 49.94
CA ILE A 353 11.75 15.95 51.36
C ILE A 353 12.84 16.97 51.75
N PRO A 354 14.14 16.77 51.44
CA PRO A 354 15.14 17.81 51.66
C PRO A 354 14.83 19.13 50.96
N THR A 355 14.37 19.08 49.71
CA THR A 355 14.01 20.28 48.94
C THR A 355 12.82 21.02 49.58
N LEU A 356 11.85 20.29 50.12
CA LEU A 356 10.72 20.84 50.86
C LEU A 356 11.18 21.60 52.10
N LEU A 357 12.15 21.06 52.85
CA LEU A 357 12.75 21.73 54.01
C LEU A 357 13.54 22.98 53.61
N LEU A 358 14.29 22.91 52.51
CA LEU A 358 15.02 24.06 51.97
C LEU A 358 14.06 25.14 51.48
N ASN A 359 12.96 24.77 50.81
CA ASN A 359 11.93 25.69 50.36
C ASN A 359 11.24 26.39 51.55
N ASP A 360 10.91 25.68 52.63
CA ASP A 360 10.29 26.28 53.83
C ASP A 360 11.20 27.37 54.43
N ARG A 361 12.50 27.08 54.56
CA ARG A 361 13.51 28.04 55.02
C ARG A 361 13.75 29.18 54.03
N GLY A 362 13.79 28.86 52.75
CA GLY A 362 14.04 29.79 51.64
C GLY A 362 12.90 30.80 51.48
N VAL A 363 11.66 30.34 51.46
CA VAL A 363 10.45 31.17 51.38
C VAL A 363 10.36 32.10 52.59
N ALA A 364 10.68 31.62 53.79
CA ALA A 364 10.70 32.47 54.99
C ALA A 364 11.73 33.60 54.89
N ARG A 365 12.90 33.36 54.28
CA ARG A 365 13.91 34.40 54.01
C ARG A 365 13.50 35.33 52.87
N CYS A 366 12.94 34.78 51.80
CA CYS A 366 12.55 35.53 50.61
C CYS A 366 11.39 36.48 50.93
N LYS A 367 10.38 36.06 51.73
CA LYS A 367 9.31 36.94 52.21
C LYS A 367 9.78 38.13 53.04
N ARG A 368 10.97 38.06 53.65
CA ARG A 368 11.55 39.19 54.40
C ARG A 368 12.31 40.17 53.51
N ARG A 369 12.71 39.78 52.29
CA ARG A 369 13.61 40.55 51.42
C ARG A 369 13.02 40.93 50.06
N ALA A 370 12.09 40.14 49.53
CA ALA A 370 11.53 40.34 48.20
C ALA A 370 10.31 41.28 48.23
N PRO A 371 10.05 42.02 47.14
CA PRO A 371 8.81 42.77 46.97
C PRO A 371 7.59 41.86 47.10
N GLN A 372 6.55 42.37 47.75
CA GLN A 372 5.31 41.62 48.05
C GLN A 372 4.71 40.96 46.81
N CYS A 373 4.76 41.62 45.64
CA CYS A 373 4.27 41.10 44.37
C CYS A 373 5.00 39.81 43.92
N VAL A 374 6.33 39.75 44.06
CA VAL A 374 7.12 38.55 43.70
C VAL A 374 6.84 37.41 44.70
N ALA A 375 6.69 37.74 45.98
CA ALA A 375 6.36 36.75 47.00
C ALA A 375 4.95 36.16 46.83
N ASP A 376 3.97 36.98 46.44
CA ASP A 376 2.60 36.54 46.19
C ASP A 376 2.45 35.82 44.83
N ALA A 377 3.28 36.15 43.84
CA ALA A 377 3.41 35.36 42.61
C ALA A 377 4.05 33.98 42.88
N LEU A 378 5.10 33.89 43.70
CA LEU A 378 5.71 32.60 44.03
C LEU A 378 4.83 31.74 44.94
N THR A 379 3.96 32.36 45.74
CA THR A 379 3.06 31.69 46.69
C THR A 379 1.62 32.20 46.56
N PRO A 380 0.84 31.71 45.59
CA PRO A 380 -0.51 32.23 45.34
C PRO A 380 -1.42 32.00 46.57
N LYS A 381 -1.88 33.07 47.21
CA LYS A 381 -2.80 33.03 48.38
C LYS A 381 -4.27 33.23 48.03
N TRP A 382 -4.57 33.56 46.78
CA TRP A 382 -5.86 34.07 46.32
C TRP A 382 -6.92 32.98 46.12
N MET A 383 -6.55 31.70 46.13
CA MET A 383 -7.54 30.62 46.11
C MET A 383 -8.05 30.34 47.53
N PRO A 384 -9.33 30.64 47.83
CA PRO A 384 -9.93 30.16 49.07
C PRO A 384 -9.83 28.63 49.09
N PRO A 385 -9.54 28.01 50.25
CA PRO A 385 -9.41 26.56 50.31
C PRO A 385 -10.70 25.95 49.79
N TRP A 386 -10.65 25.26 48.65
CA TRP A 386 -11.81 24.63 48.01
C TRP A 386 -12.60 23.77 48.99
N ARG A 387 -11.94 23.25 50.03
CA ARG A 387 -12.54 22.52 51.15
C ARG A 387 -13.61 23.33 51.90
N VAL A 388 -13.50 24.66 51.98
CA VAL A 388 -14.50 25.54 52.58
C VAL A 388 -15.73 25.62 51.68
N ILE A 389 -15.53 25.81 50.37
CA ILE A 389 -16.61 25.82 49.38
C ILE A 389 -17.29 24.45 49.33
N ALA A 390 -16.52 23.36 49.19
CA ALA A 390 -17.03 22.00 49.19
C ALA A 390 -17.72 21.63 50.51
N ARG A 391 -17.20 22.05 51.68
CA ARG A 391 -17.91 21.86 52.95
C ARG A 391 -19.16 22.71 53.06
N CYS A 392 -19.19 23.92 52.52
CA CYS A 392 -20.39 24.75 52.48
C CYS A 392 -21.45 24.12 51.56
N CYS A 393 -21.07 23.66 50.37
CA CYS A 393 -21.93 22.92 49.46
C CYS A 393 -22.42 21.60 50.08
N LEU A 394 -21.55 20.82 50.72
CA LEU A 394 -21.91 19.56 51.37
C LEU A 394 -22.76 19.78 52.62
N ARG A 395 -22.46 20.77 53.48
CA ARG A 395 -23.27 21.09 54.67
C ARG A 395 -24.64 21.65 54.31
N GLY A 396 -24.78 22.31 53.16
CA GLY A 396 -26.07 22.75 52.63
C GLY A 396 -26.95 21.61 52.12
N MET A 397 -26.40 20.40 51.92
CA MET A 397 -27.18 19.26 51.46
C MET A 397 -27.64 18.36 52.62
N PRO A 398 -28.93 17.99 52.66
CA PRO A 398 -29.43 17.01 53.63
C PRO A 398 -28.73 15.65 53.44
N LYS A 399 -28.47 14.94 54.56
CA LYS A 399 -27.74 13.67 54.58
C LYS A 399 -28.33 12.60 53.65
N SER A 400 -29.64 12.65 53.36
CA SER A 400 -30.30 11.78 52.40
C SER A 400 -29.82 12.03 50.96
N ARG A 401 -29.68 13.30 50.55
CA ARG A 401 -29.16 13.69 49.22
C ARG A 401 -27.67 13.39 49.07
N GLN A 402 -26.88 13.51 50.14
CA GLN A 402 -25.47 13.10 50.12
C GLN A 402 -25.32 11.60 49.83
N ARG A 403 -26.11 10.74 50.49
CA ARG A 403 -26.11 9.30 50.20
C ARG A 403 -26.54 9.03 48.76
N LEU A 404 -27.59 9.70 48.28
CA LEU A 404 -28.11 9.53 46.93
C LEU A 404 -27.08 9.94 45.85
N ILE A 405 -26.31 11.00 46.08
CA ILE A 405 -25.23 11.44 45.18
C ILE A 405 -24.06 10.45 45.20
N VAL A 406 -23.63 9.99 46.38
CA VAL A 406 -22.54 9.00 46.48
C VAL A 406 -22.94 7.66 45.84
N THR A 407 -24.16 7.18 46.11
CA THR A 407 -24.71 5.99 45.46
C THR A 407 -24.88 6.20 43.95
N GLY A 408 -25.27 7.39 43.51
CA GLY A 408 -25.36 7.75 42.09
C GLY A 408 -24.01 7.77 41.39
N ILE A 409 -22.97 8.31 42.02
CA ILE A 409 -21.59 8.30 41.49
C ILE A 409 -21.05 6.88 41.42
N LEU A 410 -21.28 6.06 42.46
CA LEU A 410 -20.87 4.65 42.47
C LEU A 410 -21.62 3.84 41.43
N ALA A 411 -22.94 3.99 41.34
CA ALA A 411 -23.75 3.32 40.33
C ALA A 411 -23.38 3.76 38.91
N GLY A 412 -23.14 5.06 38.70
CA GLY A 412 -22.68 5.61 37.43
C GLY A 412 -21.29 5.11 37.06
N GLY A 413 -20.35 5.05 38.01
CA GLY A 413 -19.02 4.48 37.82
C GLY A 413 -19.10 2.98 37.47
N CYS A 414 -19.90 2.20 38.20
CA CYS A 414 -20.13 0.79 37.89
C CYS A 414 -20.79 0.60 36.52
N LEU A 415 -21.73 1.46 36.13
CA LEU A 415 -22.40 1.42 34.83
C LEU A 415 -21.42 1.76 33.70
N ILE A 416 -20.61 2.80 33.85
CA ILE A 416 -19.56 3.18 32.89
C ILE A 416 -18.54 2.06 32.75
N SER A 417 -18.08 1.46 33.85
CA SER A 417 -17.17 0.31 33.81
C SER A 417 -17.81 -0.91 33.13
N ALA A 418 -19.09 -1.20 33.42
CA ALA A 418 -19.83 -2.29 32.76
C ALA A 418 -20.02 -2.00 31.25
N MET A 419 -20.30 -0.76 30.87
CA MET A 419 -20.38 -0.33 29.46
C MET A 419 -19.04 -0.44 28.76
N LEU A 420 -17.93 -0.04 29.40
CA LEU A 420 -16.59 -0.18 28.85
C LEU A 420 -16.21 -1.65 28.63
N VAL A 421 -16.53 -2.52 29.59
CA VAL A 421 -16.30 -3.98 29.48
C VAL A 421 -17.21 -4.63 28.43
N ALA A 422 -18.44 -4.15 28.28
CA ALA A 422 -19.35 -4.63 27.24
C ALA A 422 -18.92 -4.16 25.84
N TYR A 423 -18.38 -2.95 25.72
CA TYR A 423 -17.90 -2.38 24.47
C TYR A 423 -16.56 -2.98 24.02
N SER A 424 -15.72 -3.44 24.94
CA SER A 424 -14.41 -4.03 24.62
C SER A 424 -14.45 -5.49 24.13
N ARG A 425 -15.63 -6.06 23.84
CA ARG A 425 -15.76 -7.49 23.53
C ARG A 425 -15.45 -7.90 22.09
N ASP A 426 -15.40 -6.96 21.15
CA ASP A 426 -15.36 -7.30 19.71
C ASP A 426 -14.02 -7.02 19.00
N SER A 427 -12.99 -6.52 19.69
CA SER A 427 -11.67 -6.29 19.08
C SER A 427 -10.63 -7.28 19.62
N SER A 428 -10.60 -8.49 19.07
CA SER A 428 -9.56 -9.50 19.33
C SER A 428 -8.21 -9.19 18.64
N GLY A 429 -8.11 -8.05 17.95
CA GLY A 429 -6.87 -7.57 17.32
C GLY A 429 -5.90 -6.91 18.30
N LEU A 430 -4.61 -6.90 17.94
CA LEU A 430 -3.62 -5.99 18.53
C LEU A 430 -4.18 -4.57 18.58
N LEU A 431 -3.85 -3.82 19.65
CA LEU A 431 -4.29 -2.43 19.81
C LEU A 431 -3.89 -1.63 18.57
N GLU A 432 -4.85 -1.33 17.70
CA GLU A 432 -4.61 -0.51 16.53
C GLU A 432 -4.29 0.90 17.02
N LEU A 433 -3.05 1.34 16.77
CA LEU A 433 -2.53 2.65 17.17
C LEU A 433 -3.19 3.80 16.41
N PHE A 434 -3.81 3.49 15.26
CA PHE A 434 -4.36 4.46 14.33
C PHE A 434 -5.89 4.41 14.32
N THR A 435 -6.51 5.53 13.99
CA THR A 435 -7.96 5.59 13.77
C THR A 435 -8.34 4.73 12.56
N PRO A 436 -9.54 4.14 12.50
CA PRO A 436 -9.95 3.26 11.39
C PRO A 436 -9.78 3.89 9.99
N ASP A 437 -9.96 5.20 9.88
CA ASP A 437 -9.82 5.95 8.61
C ASP A 437 -8.36 6.23 8.22
N HIS A 438 -7.40 5.89 9.07
CA HIS A 438 -5.99 6.12 8.80
C HIS A 438 -5.52 5.24 7.65
N GLN A 439 -4.71 5.80 6.74
CA GLN A 439 -4.25 5.16 5.51
C GLN A 439 -3.62 3.78 5.73
N ARG A 440 -3.01 3.54 6.90
CA ARG A 440 -2.42 2.24 7.24
C ARG A 440 -3.47 1.13 7.43
N ILE A 441 -4.61 1.43 8.04
CA ILE A 441 -5.67 0.44 8.28
C ILE A 441 -6.41 0.19 6.98
N VAL A 442 -6.83 1.25 6.29
CA VAL A 442 -7.48 1.16 4.98
C VAL A 442 -6.56 0.46 3.96
N GLY A 443 -5.30 0.87 3.90
CA GLY A 443 -4.28 0.26 3.04
C GLY A 443 -4.02 -1.22 3.36
N ARG A 444 -4.17 -1.66 4.62
CA ARG A 444 -4.11 -3.08 4.97
C ARG A 444 -5.31 -3.85 4.43
N THR A 445 -6.52 -3.31 4.62
CA THR A 445 -7.73 -3.95 4.08
C THR A 445 -7.70 -4.03 2.55
N LEU A 446 -7.15 -2.99 1.91
CA LEU A 446 -6.91 -3.00 0.47
C LEU A 446 -5.87 -4.04 0.10
N ALA A 447 -4.71 -4.09 0.77
CA ALA A 447 -3.68 -5.09 0.51
C ALA A 447 -4.19 -6.54 0.63
N GLU A 448 -5.05 -6.81 1.60
CA GLU A 448 -5.69 -8.13 1.79
C GLU A 448 -6.65 -8.50 0.65
N SER A 449 -7.14 -7.53 -0.12
CA SER A 449 -7.95 -7.78 -1.33
C SER A 449 -7.13 -8.15 -2.57
N PHE A 450 -5.81 -8.00 -2.54
CA PHE A 450 -4.92 -8.42 -3.64
C PHE A 450 -4.32 -9.80 -3.36
N TRP A 451 -3.86 -10.47 -4.40
CA TRP A 451 -3.04 -11.67 -4.23
C TRP A 451 -1.72 -11.33 -3.53
N PRO A 452 -1.21 -12.19 -2.63
CA PRO A 452 0.13 -12.02 -2.08
C PRO A 452 1.14 -12.17 -3.22
N VAL A 453 2.00 -11.17 -3.40
CA VAL A 453 3.02 -11.15 -4.45
C VAL A 453 4.39 -11.04 -3.82
N GLN A 454 5.36 -11.73 -4.42
CA GLN A 454 6.78 -11.55 -4.15
C GLN A 454 7.38 -10.74 -5.30
N ALA A 455 8.34 -9.86 -5.03
CA ALA A 455 9.03 -9.10 -6.07
C ALA A 455 9.55 -10.01 -7.20
N ALA A 456 9.29 -9.61 -8.46
CA ALA A 456 9.64 -10.39 -9.64
C ALA A 456 11.13 -10.78 -9.66
N HIS A 457 11.44 -12.09 -9.70
CA HIS A 457 12.82 -12.60 -9.73
C HIS A 457 13.54 -12.42 -11.07
N LEU A 458 12.76 -12.22 -12.13
CA LEU A 458 13.25 -12.07 -13.49
C LEU A 458 12.72 -10.74 -14.01
N GLN A 459 13.52 -10.07 -14.83
CA GLN A 459 13.04 -8.95 -15.60
C GLN A 459 11.94 -9.46 -16.53
N SER A 460 10.79 -8.81 -16.55
CA SER A 460 9.81 -9.04 -17.61
C SER A 460 10.44 -8.67 -18.96
N ALA A 461 9.82 -9.06 -20.07
CA ALA A 461 10.23 -8.56 -21.37
C ALA A 461 10.13 -7.03 -21.36
N GLY A 462 11.24 -6.33 -21.11
CA GLY A 462 11.26 -4.87 -20.94
C GLY A 462 10.90 -4.12 -22.23
N SER A 463 10.94 -4.84 -23.35
CA SER A 463 10.41 -4.39 -24.62
C SER A 463 9.79 -5.55 -25.39
N THR A 464 8.90 -5.23 -26.33
CA THR A 464 8.38 -6.19 -27.28
C THR A 464 8.20 -5.59 -28.67
N THR A 465 8.34 -6.44 -29.69
CA THR A 465 8.13 -6.05 -31.08
C THR A 465 6.66 -6.21 -31.44
N VAL A 466 6.08 -5.16 -32.03
CA VAL A 466 4.74 -5.20 -32.62
C VAL A 466 4.88 -5.41 -34.12
N CYS A 467 4.15 -6.38 -34.65
CA CYS A 467 4.24 -6.76 -36.06
C CYS A 467 2.88 -6.79 -36.74
N GLY A 468 2.88 -6.76 -38.07
CA GLY A 468 1.71 -7.15 -38.85
C GLY A 468 1.38 -8.64 -38.68
N PRO A 469 0.11 -9.05 -38.85
CA PRO A 469 -0.29 -10.46 -38.76
C PRO A 469 0.31 -11.35 -39.86
N HIS A 470 0.82 -10.76 -40.95
CA HIS A 470 1.40 -11.48 -42.09
C HIS A 470 2.90 -11.84 -41.92
N GLN A 471 3.53 -11.54 -40.79
CA GLN A 471 4.98 -11.63 -40.66
C GLN A 471 5.47 -12.76 -39.78
N ASP A 472 6.48 -13.49 -40.27
CA ASP A 472 7.12 -14.62 -39.57
C ASP A 472 8.17 -14.17 -38.56
N LEU A 473 7.83 -13.19 -37.72
CA LEU A 473 8.66 -12.69 -36.62
C LEU A 473 8.11 -13.16 -35.27
N ASP A 474 8.99 -13.26 -34.26
CA ASP A 474 8.59 -13.48 -32.87
C ASP A 474 8.04 -12.16 -32.30
N CYS A 475 6.74 -11.97 -32.48
CA CYS A 475 6.02 -10.75 -32.11
C CYS A 475 5.37 -10.94 -30.74
N GLY A 476 5.49 -9.96 -29.86
CA GLY A 476 4.73 -10.00 -28.60
C GLY A 476 3.28 -9.56 -28.77
N LEU A 477 2.98 -8.85 -29.85
CA LEU A 477 1.64 -8.44 -30.22
C LEU A 477 1.56 -8.29 -31.74
N HIS A 478 0.44 -8.68 -32.34
CA HIS A 478 0.15 -8.33 -33.72
C HIS A 478 -0.77 -7.11 -33.75
N TRP A 479 -0.55 -6.19 -34.69
CA TRP A 479 -1.35 -4.97 -34.82
C TRP A 479 -1.71 -4.71 -36.27
N CYS A 480 -2.94 -4.28 -36.51
CA CYS A 480 -3.32 -3.72 -37.80
C CYS A 480 -4.49 -2.74 -37.70
N GLU A 481 -4.56 -1.84 -38.67
CA GLU A 481 -5.67 -0.90 -38.83
C GLU A 481 -6.86 -1.56 -39.52
N SER A 482 -8.09 -1.23 -39.12
CA SER A 482 -9.34 -1.73 -39.69
C SER A 482 -10.34 -0.60 -39.94
N SER A 483 -11.07 -0.64 -41.05
CA SER A 483 -12.07 0.36 -41.46
C SER A 483 -13.45 0.00 -40.99
N VAL A 484 -13.60 -1.21 -40.45
CA VAL A 484 -14.88 -1.69 -39.95
C VAL A 484 -15.14 -0.99 -38.63
N ASP A 485 -16.14 -0.11 -38.62
CA ASP A 485 -16.54 0.66 -37.45
C ASP A 485 -16.82 -0.29 -36.27
N ALA A 486 -15.98 -0.21 -35.24
CA ALA A 486 -16.05 -1.04 -34.03
C ALA A 486 -17.40 -0.91 -33.29
N THR A 487 -18.19 0.12 -33.60
CA THR A 487 -19.49 0.37 -32.97
C THR A 487 -20.64 -0.46 -33.55
N ILE A 488 -20.46 -1.15 -34.67
CA ILE A 488 -21.49 -2.03 -35.23
C ILE A 488 -21.41 -3.37 -34.48
N PRO A 489 -22.35 -3.67 -33.55
CA PRO A 489 -22.35 -4.96 -32.88
C PRO A 489 -22.51 -6.06 -33.94
N VAL A 490 -21.52 -6.94 -34.05
CA VAL A 490 -21.46 -8.10 -34.97
C VAL A 490 -22.60 -9.13 -34.69
N HIS A 491 -23.52 -8.82 -33.77
CA HIS A 491 -24.57 -9.72 -33.32
C HIS A 491 -25.68 -10.00 -34.34
N ASP A 492 -25.76 -9.30 -35.47
CA ASP A 492 -26.87 -9.50 -36.44
C ASP A 492 -26.42 -9.76 -37.89
N SER A 493 -25.12 -9.89 -38.13
CA SER A 493 -24.66 -10.38 -39.43
C SER A 493 -24.75 -11.90 -39.43
N THR A 494 -25.68 -12.42 -40.22
CA THR A 494 -25.80 -13.82 -40.64
C THR A 494 -24.60 -14.30 -41.45
N LEU A 495 -23.36 -14.00 -41.03
CA LEU A 495 -22.19 -14.69 -41.52
C LEU A 495 -22.36 -16.15 -41.11
N ASP A 496 -22.67 -16.99 -42.10
CA ASP A 496 -22.70 -18.44 -41.95
C ASP A 496 -21.43 -18.88 -41.21
N SER A 497 -21.65 -19.65 -40.15
CA SER A 497 -20.80 -19.85 -38.98
C SER A 497 -19.45 -20.57 -39.20
N GLY A 498 -18.87 -20.46 -40.39
CA GLY A 498 -17.61 -21.10 -40.76
C GLY A 498 -16.98 -20.57 -42.06
N THR A 499 -17.11 -19.28 -42.36
CA THR A 499 -16.38 -18.64 -43.48
C THR A 499 -15.40 -17.58 -42.95
N CYS A 500 -14.12 -17.68 -43.33
CA CYS A 500 -13.12 -16.64 -43.10
C CYS A 500 -12.72 -16.01 -44.43
N GLN A 501 -12.42 -14.72 -44.41
CA GLN A 501 -11.82 -14.01 -45.54
C GLN A 501 -10.31 -14.06 -45.39
N CYS A 502 -9.63 -14.66 -46.36
CA CYS A 502 -8.20 -14.88 -46.36
C CYS A 502 -7.52 -13.99 -47.38
N HIS A 503 -6.30 -13.58 -47.04
CA HIS A 503 -5.48 -12.69 -47.85
C HIS A 503 -4.05 -13.23 -47.92
N LEU A 504 -3.47 -13.23 -49.13
CA LEU A 504 -2.13 -13.75 -49.45
C LEU A 504 -1.10 -12.63 -49.65
N SER A 505 0.03 -12.68 -48.94
CA SER A 505 1.13 -11.69 -49.01
C SER A 505 1.58 -11.40 -50.46
N SER A 506 1.84 -10.12 -50.80
CA SER A 506 2.12 -9.61 -52.17
C SER A 506 3.22 -10.24 -52.96
N ASP A 507 4.16 -10.90 -52.30
CA ASP A 507 5.40 -11.35 -52.94
C ASP A 507 5.17 -12.60 -53.83
N PHE A 508 3.93 -12.78 -54.30
CA PHE A 508 3.46 -13.92 -55.06
C PHE A 508 3.72 -13.76 -56.57
N GLU A 509 4.97 -13.88 -57.01
CA GLU A 509 5.28 -14.18 -58.41
C GLU A 509 5.21 -15.70 -58.66
N SER A 510 3.98 -16.18 -58.83
CA SER A 510 3.63 -17.62 -58.74
C SER A 510 4.11 -18.54 -59.86
N SER A 511 4.84 -18.04 -60.86
CA SER A 511 5.21 -18.85 -62.03
C SER A 511 6.40 -19.77 -61.81
N GLU A 512 7.21 -19.55 -60.77
CA GLU A 512 8.51 -20.24 -60.60
C GLU A 512 8.53 -21.30 -59.49
N CYS A 513 7.44 -21.48 -58.74
CA CYS A 513 7.39 -22.35 -57.56
C CYS A 513 6.85 -23.75 -57.90
N GLY A 514 7.65 -24.80 -57.67
CA GLY A 514 7.26 -26.20 -57.83
C GLY A 514 6.52 -26.75 -56.63
N THR A 515 7.02 -26.42 -55.44
CA THR A 515 6.42 -26.77 -54.15
C THR A 515 6.07 -25.50 -53.38
N LEU A 516 4.83 -25.43 -52.93
CA LEU A 516 4.23 -24.32 -52.20
C LEU A 516 4.07 -24.75 -50.73
N PHE A 517 4.62 -23.95 -49.82
CA PHE A 517 4.42 -24.07 -48.39
C PHE A 517 3.52 -22.93 -47.92
N VAL A 518 2.28 -23.23 -47.57
CA VAL A 518 1.32 -22.22 -47.11
C VAL A 518 1.27 -22.24 -45.59
N LYS A 519 1.71 -21.15 -44.97
CA LYS A 519 1.55 -20.87 -43.55
C LYS A 519 0.30 -20.01 -43.37
N THR A 520 -0.77 -20.59 -42.85
CA THR A 520 -1.99 -19.83 -42.59
C THR A 520 -2.10 -19.41 -41.15
N ARG A 521 -2.48 -18.17 -40.94
CA ARG A 521 -2.82 -17.59 -39.64
C ARG A 521 -4.28 -17.19 -39.65
N VAL A 522 -4.98 -17.53 -38.58
CA VAL A 522 -6.42 -17.36 -38.46
C VAL A 522 -6.71 -16.47 -37.27
N ALA A 523 -7.32 -15.31 -37.51
CA ALA A 523 -7.75 -14.36 -36.50
C ALA A 523 -9.24 -14.55 -36.17
N GLY A 524 -9.58 -14.42 -34.88
CA GLY A 524 -10.96 -14.48 -34.39
C GLY A 524 -11.44 -15.89 -34.00
N ILE A 525 -10.56 -16.89 -34.01
CA ILE A 525 -10.87 -18.27 -33.61
C ILE A 525 -9.82 -18.76 -32.62
N SER A 526 -10.26 -19.40 -31.53
CA SER A 526 -9.36 -20.02 -30.54
C SER A 526 -8.93 -21.44 -30.95
N VAL A 527 -7.78 -21.89 -30.47
CA VAL A 527 -7.22 -23.24 -30.74
C VAL A 527 -8.25 -24.35 -30.48
N ASP A 528 -8.95 -24.29 -29.35
CA ASP A 528 -9.99 -25.27 -28.96
C ASP A 528 -11.12 -25.44 -29.98
N GLN A 529 -11.44 -24.38 -30.74
CA GLN A 529 -12.48 -24.44 -31.76
C GLN A 529 -11.98 -25.15 -33.02
N LEU A 530 -10.66 -25.09 -33.28
CA LEU A 530 -10.01 -25.59 -34.48
C LEU A 530 -9.66 -27.08 -34.41
N GLU A 531 -9.50 -27.67 -33.21
CA GLU A 531 -9.14 -29.10 -33.05
C GLU A 531 -10.18 -30.08 -33.63
N THR A 532 -11.43 -29.64 -33.80
CA THR A 532 -12.52 -30.50 -34.28
C THR A 532 -12.70 -30.52 -35.80
N VAL A 533 -11.94 -29.71 -36.53
CA VAL A 533 -12.08 -29.53 -37.97
C VAL A 533 -11.17 -30.51 -38.72
N ASP A 534 -11.70 -31.16 -39.75
CA ASP A 534 -10.90 -31.94 -40.71
C ASP A 534 -10.15 -30.98 -41.65
N TRP A 535 -8.96 -30.58 -41.23
CA TRP A 535 -8.14 -29.64 -41.96
C TRP A 535 -7.68 -30.15 -43.32
N GLY A 536 -7.53 -31.47 -43.50
CA GLY A 536 -7.08 -32.05 -44.76
C GLY A 536 -8.04 -31.71 -45.90
N SER A 537 -9.35 -31.98 -45.71
CA SER A 537 -10.38 -31.68 -46.70
C SER A 537 -10.63 -30.18 -46.87
N THR A 538 -10.55 -29.41 -45.78
CA THR A 538 -10.71 -27.95 -45.81
C THR A 538 -9.58 -27.30 -46.63
N TRP A 539 -8.34 -27.74 -46.43
CA TRP A 539 -7.18 -27.25 -47.17
C TRP A 539 -7.17 -27.68 -48.63
N GLU A 540 -7.61 -28.90 -48.93
CA GLU A 540 -7.71 -29.36 -50.32
C GLU A 540 -8.73 -28.50 -51.10
N ALA A 541 -9.88 -28.18 -50.49
CA ALA A 541 -10.88 -27.29 -51.07
C ALA A 541 -10.35 -25.86 -51.25
N HIS A 542 -9.60 -25.35 -50.27
CA HIS A 542 -9.04 -24.00 -50.29
C HIS A 542 -7.85 -23.84 -51.25
N ALA A 543 -6.92 -24.79 -51.27
CA ALA A 543 -5.80 -24.78 -52.22
C ALA A 543 -6.30 -24.81 -53.67
N SER A 544 -7.38 -25.56 -53.92
CA SER A 544 -8.06 -25.58 -55.22
C SER A 544 -8.74 -24.25 -55.57
N SER A 545 -9.13 -23.43 -54.59
CA SER A 545 -9.73 -22.10 -54.82
C SER A 545 -8.68 -21.02 -55.10
N ILE A 546 -7.47 -21.16 -54.54
CA ILE A 546 -6.36 -20.24 -54.77
C ILE A 546 -5.80 -20.39 -56.19
N LYS A 547 -5.57 -21.62 -56.67
CA LYS A 547 -4.96 -21.86 -58.00
C LYS A 547 -5.32 -23.23 -58.57
N ASP A 548 -5.76 -23.24 -59.83
CA ASP A 548 -6.04 -24.47 -60.57
C ASP A 548 -4.78 -25.34 -60.68
N GLY A 549 -4.89 -26.64 -60.36
CA GLY A 549 -3.82 -27.63 -60.53
C GLY A 549 -2.82 -27.73 -59.37
N VAL A 550 -3.18 -27.22 -58.19
CA VAL A 550 -2.44 -27.44 -56.94
C VAL A 550 -2.95 -28.73 -56.26
N GLN A 551 -2.04 -29.64 -55.92
CA GLN A 551 -2.35 -30.86 -55.17
C GLN A 551 -1.74 -30.76 -53.77
N VAL A 552 -2.56 -30.88 -52.73
CA VAL A 552 -2.08 -30.90 -51.34
C VAL A 552 -1.43 -32.25 -51.06
N GLU A 553 -0.16 -32.25 -50.67
CA GLU A 553 0.60 -33.47 -50.37
C GLU A 553 0.52 -33.85 -48.89
N GLY A 554 0.39 -32.84 -48.02
CA GLY A 554 0.24 -33.06 -46.58
C GLY A 554 0.23 -31.78 -45.77
N THR A 555 0.01 -31.94 -44.47
CA THR A 555 0.10 -30.88 -43.46
C THR A 555 1.25 -31.18 -42.51
N MET A 556 2.07 -30.18 -42.20
CA MET A 556 3.22 -30.28 -41.31
C MET A 556 3.06 -29.34 -40.10
N GLY A 557 3.27 -29.88 -38.91
CA GLY A 557 3.25 -29.13 -37.65
C GLY A 557 1.94 -29.24 -36.89
N GLU A 558 1.90 -28.55 -35.76
CA GLU A 558 0.75 -28.47 -34.86
C GLU A 558 0.12 -27.07 -34.94
N ILE A 559 -1.16 -26.98 -34.59
CA ILE A 559 -1.84 -25.70 -34.40
C ILE A 559 -1.15 -24.99 -33.23
N THR A 560 -0.67 -23.77 -33.44
CA THR A 560 0.04 -23.00 -32.41
C THR A 560 -0.66 -21.66 -32.17
N SER A 561 -0.90 -21.31 -30.91
CA SER A 561 -1.40 -19.98 -30.58
C SER A 561 -0.27 -18.97 -30.78
N LEU A 562 -0.53 -17.92 -31.54
CA LEU A 562 0.35 -16.76 -31.65
C LEU A 562 -0.07 -15.71 -30.62
N ALA A 563 0.65 -14.58 -30.59
CA ALA A 563 0.18 -13.42 -29.85
C ALA A 563 -1.12 -12.91 -30.48
N SER A 564 -2.05 -12.39 -29.68
CA SER A 564 -3.29 -11.83 -30.23
C SER A 564 -3.03 -10.70 -31.22
N VAL A 565 -4.01 -10.50 -32.11
CA VAL A 565 -4.05 -9.36 -33.03
C VAL A 565 -4.95 -8.27 -32.47
N VAL A 566 -4.44 -7.05 -32.46
CA VAL A 566 -5.19 -5.83 -32.14
C VAL A 566 -5.65 -5.21 -33.46
N PHE A 567 -6.96 -5.08 -33.60
CA PHE A 567 -7.60 -4.30 -34.64
C PHE A 567 -7.86 -2.91 -34.11
N GLU A 568 -7.21 -1.91 -34.69
CA GLU A 568 -7.44 -0.50 -34.37
C GLU A 568 -8.26 0.16 -35.48
N HIS A 569 -9.35 0.82 -35.11
CA HIS A 569 -10.12 1.61 -36.05
C HIS A 569 -9.47 2.98 -36.27
N TRP A 570 -8.98 3.22 -37.48
CA TRP A 570 -8.12 4.37 -37.78
C TRP A 570 -8.75 5.74 -37.49
N GLU A 571 -10.08 5.91 -37.64
CA GLU A 571 -10.74 7.20 -37.34
C GLU A 571 -11.03 7.41 -35.86
N SER A 572 -11.32 6.33 -35.12
CA SER A 572 -11.85 6.43 -33.76
C SER A 572 -10.84 6.05 -32.69
N GLY A 573 -9.74 5.38 -33.06
CA GLY A 573 -8.79 4.77 -32.13
C GLY A 573 -9.40 3.62 -31.33
N ALA A 574 -10.62 3.17 -31.66
CA ALA A 574 -11.26 2.06 -30.96
C ALA A 574 -10.52 0.77 -31.29
N THR A 575 -10.14 0.02 -30.26
CA THR A 575 -9.44 -1.25 -30.45
C THR A 575 -10.28 -2.45 -30.07
N GLU A 576 -10.07 -3.55 -30.79
CA GLU A 576 -10.52 -4.87 -30.40
C GLU A 576 -9.36 -5.85 -30.51
N VAL A 577 -9.34 -6.83 -29.59
CA VAL A 577 -8.35 -7.89 -29.59
C VAL A 577 -9.01 -9.19 -29.95
N GLN A 578 -8.39 -9.92 -30.87
CA GLN A 578 -8.80 -11.27 -31.23
C GLN A 578 -7.63 -12.26 -31.13
N PRO A 579 -7.90 -13.52 -30.77
CA PRO A 579 -6.87 -14.55 -30.78
C PRO A 579 -6.36 -14.74 -32.21
N LEU A 580 -5.06 -14.97 -32.34
CA LEU A 580 -4.41 -15.32 -33.60
C LEU A 580 -3.81 -16.72 -33.46
N VAL A 581 -4.15 -17.59 -34.39
CA VAL A 581 -3.69 -18.98 -34.38
C VAL A 581 -2.97 -19.28 -35.68
N GLN A 582 -1.80 -19.91 -35.60
CA GLN A 582 -1.10 -20.44 -36.76
C GLN A 582 -1.49 -21.90 -36.99
N MET A 583 -1.99 -22.16 -38.19
CA MET A 583 -2.37 -23.49 -38.67
C MET A 583 -1.14 -24.32 -39.04
N PRO A 584 -1.26 -25.66 -39.09
CA PRO A 584 -0.24 -26.51 -39.67
C PRO A 584 0.09 -26.05 -41.09
N MET A 585 1.39 -26.03 -41.41
CA MET A 585 1.87 -25.64 -42.71
C MET A 585 1.40 -26.64 -43.77
N VAL A 586 0.80 -26.16 -44.84
CA VAL A 586 0.32 -27.02 -45.93
C VAL A 586 1.41 -27.10 -46.99
N GLU A 587 1.83 -28.32 -47.33
CA GLU A 587 2.68 -28.57 -48.49
C GLU A 587 1.80 -28.94 -49.67
N ALA A 588 1.94 -28.18 -50.76
CA ALA A 588 1.21 -28.41 -51.98
C ALA A 588 2.13 -28.33 -53.20
N THR A 589 1.96 -29.23 -54.15
CA THR A 589 2.73 -29.23 -55.39
C THR A 589 1.92 -28.68 -56.55
N GLN A 590 2.55 -27.83 -57.34
CA GLN A 590 1.91 -27.25 -58.52
C GLN A 590 2.25 -28.10 -59.74
N LEU A 591 1.26 -28.84 -60.26
CA LEU A 591 1.45 -29.78 -61.38
C LEU A 591 1.92 -29.11 -62.68
N THR A 592 1.73 -27.78 -62.79
CA THR A 592 2.07 -26.97 -63.97
C THR A 592 3.39 -26.21 -63.84
N ALA A 593 4.10 -26.33 -62.72
CA ALA A 593 5.34 -25.59 -62.49
C ALA A 593 6.49 -26.15 -63.34
N THR A 594 7.27 -25.24 -63.92
CA THR A 594 8.47 -25.56 -64.73
C THR A 594 9.75 -25.64 -63.90
N SER A 595 9.70 -25.21 -62.65
CA SER A 595 10.82 -25.10 -61.72
C SER A 595 10.52 -25.91 -60.44
N ASN A 596 11.56 -26.45 -59.81
CA ASN A 596 11.47 -27.16 -58.52
C ASN A 596 11.76 -26.23 -57.34
N ALA A 597 11.54 -24.91 -57.48
CA ALA A 597 11.76 -23.98 -56.38
C ALA A 597 10.70 -24.18 -55.29
N ASN A 598 11.15 -24.11 -54.03
CA ASN A 598 10.30 -24.14 -52.86
C ASN A 598 9.96 -22.72 -52.48
N CYS A 599 8.68 -22.41 -52.35
CA CYS A 599 8.21 -21.09 -51.98
C CYS A 599 7.32 -21.17 -50.74
N THR A 600 7.55 -20.26 -49.79
CA THR A 600 6.75 -20.18 -48.57
C THR A 600 5.91 -18.92 -48.62
N PHE A 601 4.61 -19.07 -48.35
CA PHE A 601 3.66 -17.97 -48.33
C PHE A 601 3.00 -17.89 -46.97
N ILE A 602 2.68 -16.67 -46.58
CA ILE A 602 1.90 -16.41 -45.37
C ILE A 602 0.55 -15.90 -45.81
N GLU A 603 -0.47 -16.58 -45.34
CA GLU A 603 -1.86 -16.26 -45.54
C GLU A 603 -2.46 -15.86 -44.20
N VAL A 604 -3.21 -14.76 -44.18
CA VAL A 604 -3.94 -14.32 -42.98
C VAL A 604 -5.43 -14.36 -43.27
N CYS A 605 -6.16 -15.10 -42.45
CA CYS A 605 -7.59 -15.32 -42.53
C CYS A 605 -8.31 -14.65 -41.36
N PHE A 606 -9.38 -13.92 -41.66
CA PHE A 606 -10.20 -13.23 -40.67
C PHE A 606 -11.61 -13.80 -40.65
N CYS A 607 -12.07 -14.24 -39.47
CA CYS A 607 -13.28 -15.04 -39.34
C CYS A 607 -14.44 -14.33 -38.63
N ASP A 608 -14.24 -13.08 -38.23
CA ASP A 608 -15.21 -12.29 -37.44
C ASP A 608 -15.67 -11.01 -38.14
N GLY A 609 -15.61 -11.00 -39.49
CA GLY A 609 -16.03 -9.87 -40.33
C GLY A 609 -15.11 -8.64 -40.29
N ARG A 610 -14.18 -8.58 -39.34
CA ARG A 610 -13.13 -7.55 -39.28
C ARG A 610 -11.90 -7.99 -40.04
N GLN A 611 -11.33 -7.09 -40.81
CA GLN A 611 -10.12 -7.34 -41.61
C GLN A 611 -9.20 -6.13 -41.51
N CYS A 612 -7.91 -6.34 -41.75
CA CYS A 612 -6.96 -5.24 -41.82
C CYS A 612 -7.12 -4.47 -43.15
N ASP A 613 -7.16 -3.14 -43.12
CA ASP A 613 -7.47 -2.28 -44.29
C ASP A 613 -6.38 -2.21 -45.34
N THR A 614 -5.14 -2.24 -44.88
CA THR A 614 -3.97 -2.00 -45.72
C THR A 614 -2.87 -2.92 -45.25
N ILE A 615 -2.87 -4.12 -45.78
CA ILE A 615 -1.60 -4.81 -45.93
C ILE A 615 -1.24 -4.55 -47.38
N ASP A 616 -0.47 -3.48 -47.60
CA ASP A 616 0.07 -3.13 -48.92
C ASP A 616 0.63 -4.40 -49.54
N GLY A 617 -0.04 -4.87 -50.60
CA GLY A 617 0.31 -6.09 -51.30
C GLY A 617 -0.62 -7.30 -51.18
N LEU A 618 -1.67 -7.27 -50.35
CA LEU A 618 -2.69 -8.33 -50.36
C LEU A 618 -3.70 -8.11 -51.50
N ASP A 619 -3.32 -8.45 -52.74
CA ASP A 619 -4.18 -8.25 -53.92
C ASP A 619 -5.25 -9.35 -54.09
N MET A 620 -5.10 -10.49 -53.41
CA MET A 620 -6.00 -11.64 -53.58
C MET A 620 -6.75 -11.94 -52.28
N SER A 621 -8.08 -11.73 -52.33
CA SER A 621 -9.02 -12.16 -51.31
C SER A 621 -9.72 -13.44 -51.75
N HIS A 622 -9.79 -14.43 -50.86
CA HIS A 622 -10.49 -15.68 -51.09
C HIS A 622 -11.14 -16.16 -49.80
N THR A 623 -12.09 -17.08 -49.91
CA THR A 623 -12.90 -17.51 -48.76
C THR A 623 -12.48 -18.90 -48.31
N LEU A 624 -12.06 -19.02 -47.06
CA LEU A 624 -11.85 -20.29 -46.39
C LEU A 624 -13.16 -20.70 -45.72
N SER A 625 -13.80 -21.74 -46.23
CA SER A 625 -15.02 -22.30 -45.62
C SER A 625 -14.71 -23.65 -44.98
N TRP A 626 -15.12 -23.87 -43.73
CA TRP A 626 -15.04 -25.18 -43.08
C TRP A 626 -16.40 -25.65 -42.56
N SER A 627 -16.62 -26.96 -42.60
CA SER A 627 -17.83 -27.59 -42.06
C SER A 627 -17.64 -27.92 -40.58
N GLY A 628 -17.48 -26.89 -39.74
CA GLY A 628 -17.49 -27.03 -38.28
C GLY A 628 -18.87 -26.71 -37.74
N THR A 629 -19.46 -27.60 -36.95
CA THR A 629 -20.62 -27.18 -36.14
C THR A 629 -20.10 -26.27 -35.04
N ARG A 630 -20.15 -24.95 -35.26
CA ARG A 630 -19.90 -23.94 -34.22
C ARG A 630 -20.84 -24.29 -33.07
N ARG A 631 -20.34 -24.93 -32.00
CA ARG A 631 -21.07 -24.97 -30.74
C ARG A 631 -21.11 -23.52 -30.30
N LEU A 632 -22.24 -22.87 -30.56
CA LEU A 632 -22.55 -21.52 -30.08
C LEU A 632 -22.43 -21.54 -28.56
N THR A 633 -21.23 -21.31 -28.07
CA THR A 633 -20.98 -21.01 -26.68
C THR A 633 -20.85 -19.49 -26.59
N ASP A 634 -21.94 -18.81 -26.96
CA ASP A 634 -22.10 -17.34 -27.05
C ASP A 634 -22.17 -16.64 -25.67
N SER A 635 -21.34 -17.12 -24.76
CA SER A 635 -21.12 -16.58 -23.41
C SER A 635 -19.94 -17.25 -22.71
N SER A 636 -19.32 -18.27 -23.34
CA SER A 636 -18.33 -19.09 -22.67
C SER A 636 -16.91 -18.54 -22.71
N VAL A 637 -16.55 -17.55 -23.52
CA VAL A 637 -15.17 -17.00 -23.47
C VAL A 637 -15.04 -16.05 -22.27
N LYS A 638 -15.99 -15.13 -22.07
CA LYS A 638 -16.10 -14.36 -20.82
C LYS A 638 -16.28 -15.27 -19.59
N ARG A 639 -17.07 -16.35 -19.72
CA ARG A 639 -17.30 -17.29 -18.63
C ARG A 639 -16.13 -18.25 -18.40
N ARG A 640 -15.39 -18.67 -19.44
CA ARG A 640 -14.18 -19.51 -19.33
C ARG A 640 -13.01 -18.74 -18.80
N LEU A 641 -12.79 -17.48 -19.21
CA LEU A 641 -11.88 -16.64 -18.45
C LEU A 641 -12.37 -16.62 -16.99
N SER A 642 -13.62 -16.34 -16.67
CA SER A 642 -14.03 -16.45 -15.24
C SER A 642 -13.93 -17.85 -14.59
N GLU A 643 -13.98 -18.97 -15.35
CA GLU A 643 -14.03 -20.35 -14.86
C GLU A 643 -12.66 -21.04 -14.82
N GLU A 644 -11.81 -20.90 -15.84
CA GLU A 644 -10.39 -21.26 -15.81
C GLU A 644 -9.65 -20.43 -14.75
N TRP A 645 -10.07 -19.18 -14.54
CA TRP A 645 -9.56 -18.36 -13.44
C TRP A 645 -10.04 -18.87 -12.08
N LYS A 646 -11.29 -19.36 -11.96
CA LYS A 646 -11.74 -20.08 -10.75
C LYS A 646 -11.01 -21.40 -10.54
N GLN A 647 -10.61 -22.09 -11.61
CA GLN A 647 -9.92 -23.37 -11.51
C GLN A 647 -8.45 -23.20 -11.11
N SER A 648 -7.76 -22.19 -11.66
CA SER A 648 -6.42 -21.78 -11.17
C SER A 648 -6.47 -21.32 -9.71
N ARG A 649 -7.53 -20.59 -9.31
CA ARG A 649 -7.80 -20.21 -7.91
C ARG A 649 -7.92 -21.42 -6.97
N ASP A 650 -8.52 -22.52 -7.42
CA ASP A 650 -8.75 -23.71 -6.60
C ASP A 650 -7.54 -24.69 -6.60
N GLU A 651 -6.55 -24.52 -7.48
CA GLU A 651 -5.29 -25.29 -7.49
C GLU A 651 -4.15 -24.64 -6.70
N VAL A 652 -4.21 -23.33 -6.46
CA VAL A 652 -3.20 -22.56 -5.70
C VAL A 652 -3.53 -22.45 -4.20
N VAL A 653 -4.80 -22.61 -3.82
CA VAL A 653 -5.28 -22.71 -2.42
C VAL A 653 -5.16 -24.15 -1.93
#